data_AF-A0A3M4JVA1-F1
#
_entry.id   AF-A0A3M4JVA1-F1
#
_cell.length_a   1.000
_cell.length_b   1.000
_cell.length_c   1.000
_cell.angle_alpha   90.00
_cell.angle_beta   90.00
_cell.angle_gamma   90.00
#
_symmetry.space_group_name_H-M   'P 1'
#
loop_
_entity.id
_entity.type
_entity.pdbx_description
1 polymer ?
#
loop_
_entity_poly.entity_id
_entity_poly.type
_entity_poly.pdbx_seq_one_letter_code
_entity_poly.pdbx_strand_id
1 'polypeptide(L)'
;MTSPFFVTIDSLKTLDIDDAISITQSGDRYIISVAIADPSAKVGVGSHDDKVAFERAASIYARDRAVQTMLPRHIGADQSSLVAGQPRQAMVFTITLNSSLEVVGFEPSCQVITVNTRLTYEAIPEIARSTQSPLREMVELLSRVSTLLLQRRRSKGALALYDIRKLMLSDEEGNLRQYESLDQMVGHIIVQEFMILTNSQIALFMAENGLPAVYRNHASRVSAPHALDLANTVEQWLKEGLVTEASVGAQLGALIERAVYDGVARGHYGLGLTLYLHGTSPLRRYADLVNIRQIRAHLDNCPLPYSQADLLTISASINKTLRERSESTVDYHKEVLARKAQRLVASGNLVNMEDNVLSAAVKLAKDAGHLPEAVVAELIRRLNNNTIADAIVDRLAIQIPREAITEDLGVAFSNWMCQHPHNVVRIIMNGIQTQVFEGLDETVHGVNGGFKCVVAVSASGRRLQGVGVHREKRVAKQKAMVEILCRHLSLPINSLNPEAPTQSSSSPAPRATDYKGALIELCRKRGWAAPHLHVAMSGPSNAASFTATATVHPKGGDVESATSPECATKKAAEAAASAILLERLAKSREATSVSSSNPVVQLNEMAQKNRLAEPSYIFTQLSIAPPQFECVARIVVDGNVLSAKTVAGGKKVAKELAAAEILGQVKIAS
;
A
#
# COMPACT_ATOMS: atom_id res chain seq x y z
N MET A 1 -5.62 -9.37 -46.85
CA MET A 1 -5.79 -8.51 -45.65
C MET A 1 -4.78 -7.39 -45.75
N THR A 2 -5.19 -6.14 -45.51
CA THR A 2 -4.26 -5.00 -45.41
C THR A 2 -3.34 -5.19 -44.21
N SER A 3 -2.06 -4.83 -44.33
CA SER A 3 -1.12 -4.85 -43.21
C SER A 3 -1.68 -4.07 -42.01
N PRO A 4 -1.50 -4.54 -40.76
CA PRO A 4 -1.96 -3.79 -39.58
C PRO A 4 -1.33 -2.40 -39.54
N PHE A 5 -2.11 -1.42 -39.06
CA PHE A 5 -1.62 -0.06 -38.82
C PHE A 5 -1.01 -0.02 -37.42
N PHE A 6 0.31 0.09 -37.31
CA PHE A 6 1.04 0.07 -36.04
C PHE A 6 1.37 1.47 -35.54
N VAL A 7 1.18 1.69 -34.25
CA VAL A 7 1.65 2.88 -33.54
C VAL A 7 2.58 2.50 -32.38
N THR A 8 3.56 3.34 -32.07
CA THR A 8 4.34 3.23 -30.83
C THR A 8 3.89 4.33 -29.87
N ILE A 9 4.01 4.11 -28.56
CA ILE A 9 3.61 5.08 -27.53
C ILE A 9 4.72 5.17 -26.48
N ASP A 10 5.56 6.20 -26.60
CA ASP A 10 6.78 6.35 -25.82
C ASP A 10 7.06 7.80 -25.45
N SER A 11 7.97 8.03 -24.50
CA SER A 11 8.55 9.35 -24.32
C SER A 11 9.31 9.79 -25.59
N LEU A 12 9.32 11.09 -25.88
CA LEU A 12 10.14 11.68 -26.95
C LEU A 12 11.64 11.36 -26.81
N LYS A 13 12.10 11.13 -25.58
CA LYS A 13 13.51 10.82 -25.29
C LYS A 13 13.88 9.35 -25.49
N THR A 14 12.90 8.46 -25.67
CA THR A 14 13.14 7.04 -25.91
C THR A 14 13.80 6.85 -27.27
N LEU A 15 14.88 6.07 -27.32
CA LEU A 15 15.61 5.74 -28.55
C LEU A 15 15.44 4.27 -28.94
N ASP A 16 15.40 3.40 -27.94
CA ASP A 16 15.19 1.96 -28.00
C ASP A 16 13.70 1.63 -27.79
N ILE A 17 12.93 1.74 -28.87
CA ILE A 17 11.49 1.46 -28.89
C ILE A 17 11.30 -0.04 -29.13
N ASP A 18 10.85 -0.73 -28.08
CA ASP A 18 10.66 -2.19 -28.08
C ASP A 18 9.35 -2.62 -28.73
N ASP A 19 8.26 -1.89 -28.49
CA ASP A 19 6.90 -2.35 -28.80
C ASP A 19 6.11 -1.38 -29.68
N ALA A 20 5.26 -1.94 -30.54
CA ALA A 20 4.26 -1.23 -31.32
C ALA A 20 2.92 -1.96 -31.24
N ILE A 21 1.82 -1.22 -31.22
CA ILE A 21 0.47 -1.73 -30.99
C ILE A 21 -0.41 -1.38 -32.20
N SER A 22 -1.26 -2.33 -32.59
CA SER A 22 -2.38 -2.13 -33.50
C SER A 22 -3.63 -2.71 -32.84
N ILE A 23 -4.77 -2.04 -33.00
CA ILE A 23 -6.06 -2.57 -32.56
C ILE A 23 -7.13 -2.25 -33.59
N THR A 24 -7.98 -3.23 -33.85
CA THR A 24 -9.20 -3.08 -34.64
C THR A 24 -10.35 -3.82 -33.96
N GLN A 25 -11.58 -3.41 -34.27
CA GLN A 25 -12.78 -4.11 -33.85
C GLN A 25 -13.46 -4.71 -35.09
N SER A 26 -13.73 -6.01 -35.06
CA SER A 26 -14.46 -6.72 -36.10
C SER A 26 -15.66 -7.42 -35.47
N GLY A 27 -16.85 -6.85 -35.67
CA GLY A 27 -18.06 -7.24 -34.94
C GLY A 27 -17.86 -7.11 -33.42
N ASP A 28 -18.08 -8.21 -32.71
CA ASP A 28 -17.94 -8.30 -31.25
C ASP A 28 -16.52 -8.69 -30.79
N ARG A 29 -15.56 -8.76 -31.71
CA ARG A 29 -14.18 -9.16 -31.41
C ARG A 29 -13.22 -7.98 -31.52
N TYR A 30 -12.26 -7.94 -30.61
CA TYR A 30 -11.09 -7.06 -30.72
C TYR A 30 -9.93 -7.87 -31.28
N ILE A 31 -9.30 -7.36 -32.33
CA ILE A 31 -8.08 -7.93 -32.91
C ILE A 31 -6.95 -6.98 -32.54
N ILE A 32 -6.07 -7.46 -31.69
CA ILE A 32 -4.91 -6.74 -31.17
C ILE A 32 -3.68 -7.34 -31.83
N SER A 33 -2.77 -6.52 -32.32
CA SER A 33 -1.44 -6.98 -32.73
C SER A 33 -0.40 -6.18 -31.97
N VAL A 34 0.46 -6.89 -31.23
CA VAL A 34 1.61 -6.30 -30.54
C VAL A 34 2.87 -6.78 -31.24
N ALA A 35 3.57 -5.85 -31.87
CA ALA A 35 4.85 -6.12 -32.52
C ALA A 35 5.99 -5.74 -31.57
N ILE A 36 6.90 -6.68 -31.34
CA ILE A 36 8.05 -6.52 -30.47
C ILE A 36 9.32 -6.60 -31.31
N ALA A 37 10.23 -5.62 -31.14
CA ALA A 37 11.52 -5.58 -31.79
C ALA A 37 12.26 -6.92 -31.62
N ASP A 38 12.80 -7.47 -32.72
CA ASP A 38 13.52 -8.74 -32.66
C ASP A 38 15.01 -8.57 -33.00
N PRO A 39 15.86 -8.29 -32.00
CA PRO A 39 17.31 -8.19 -32.21
C PRO A 39 17.99 -9.56 -32.31
N SER A 40 17.28 -10.69 -32.20
CA SER A 40 17.89 -12.02 -32.09
C SER A 40 18.78 -12.41 -33.27
N ALA A 41 18.45 -11.95 -34.48
CA ALA A 41 19.27 -12.17 -35.67
C ALA A 41 20.60 -11.37 -35.66
N LYS A 42 20.68 -10.30 -34.85
CA LYS A 42 21.89 -9.47 -34.69
C LYS A 42 22.70 -9.86 -33.47
N VAL A 43 22.03 -10.35 -32.43
CA VAL A 43 22.65 -10.81 -31.19
C VAL A 43 22.53 -12.33 -31.13
N GLY A 44 23.46 -13.03 -31.77
CA GLY A 44 23.51 -14.49 -31.75
C GLY A 44 23.86 -15.04 -30.37
N VAL A 45 23.32 -16.19 -30.00
CA VAL A 45 23.62 -16.86 -28.71
C VAL A 45 25.12 -17.13 -28.60
N GLY A 46 25.73 -16.73 -27.48
CA GLY A 46 27.17 -16.89 -27.22
C GLY A 46 28.09 -15.88 -27.92
N SER A 47 27.53 -14.97 -28.73
CA SER A 47 28.29 -13.86 -29.33
C SER A 47 28.85 -12.88 -28.27
N HIS A 48 29.74 -11.98 -28.68
CA HIS A 48 30.26 -10.95 -27.79
C HIS A 48 29.13 -10.06 -27.23
N ASP A 49 28.24 -9.58 -28.11
CA ASP A 49 27.13 -8.72 -27.71
C ASP A 49 26.15 -9.46 -26.79
N ASP A 50 25.94 -10.76 -27.00
CA ASP A 50 25.11 -11.60 -26.12
C ASP A 50 25.70 -11.75 -24.71
N LYS A 51 27.02 -11.99 -24.61
CA LYS A 51 27.71 -12.06 -23.32
C LYS A 51 27.63 -10.73 -22.57
N VAL A 52 27.83 -9.61 -23.27
CA VAL A 52 27.70 -8.27 -22.68
C VAL A 52 26.25 -8.01 -22.25
N ALA A 53 25.26 -8.41 -23.06
CA ALA A 53 23.85 -8.28 -22.70
C ALA A 53 23.48 -9.13 -21.47
N PHE A 54 24.02 -10.36 -21.38
CA PHE A 54 23.85 -11.26 -20.25
C PHE A 54 24.48 -10.70 -18.96
N GLU A 55 25.74 -10.23 -19.03
CA GLU A 55 26.43 -9.57 -17.92
C GLU A 55 25.68 -8.32 -17.45
N ARG A 56 25.05 -7.58 -18.38
CA ARG A 56 24.24 -6.41 -18.03
C ARG A 56 22.87 -6.78 -17.51
N ALA A 57 22.25 -7.88 -17.95
CA ALA A 57 20.89 -8.32 -17.62
C ALA A 57 19.73 -7.37 -18.00
N ALA A 58 19.88 -6.05 -17.83
CA ALA A 58 18.93 -5.01 -18.21
C ALA A 58 19.60 -3.64 -18.44
N SER A 59 18.89 -2.72 -19.12
CA SER A 59 19.28 -1.31 -19.25
C SER A 59 19.04 -0.53 -17.94
N ILE A 60 19.85 0.51 -17.69
CA ILE A 60 19.73 1.43 -16.56
C ILE A 60 19.50 2.86 -17.09
N TYR A 61 18.34 3.42 -16.80
CA TYR A 61 17.96 4.81 -17.13
C TYR A 61 17.93 5.65 -15.84
N ALA A 62 19.11 6.00 -15.33
CA ALA A 62 19.22 6.85 -14.15
C ALA A 62 19.25 8.33 -14.58
N ARG A 63 18.47 9.20 -13.89
CA ARG A 63 18.45 10.65 -14.16
C ARG A 63 19.81 11.32 -13.93
N ASP A 64 20.59 10.77 -12.99
CA ASP A 64 21.80 11.40 -12.46
C ASP A 64 23.09 10.67 -12.90
N ARG A 65 22.96 9.65 -13.76
CA ARG A 65 24.10 8.86 -14.28
C ARG A 65 24.00 8.71 -15.79
N ALA A 66 25.10 8.33 -16.42
CA ALA A 66 25.09 7.93 -17.82
C ALA A 66 24.12 6.75 -18.02
N VAL A 67 23.25 6.84 -19.04
CA VAL A 67 22.36 5.75 -19.44
C VAL A 67 23.25 4.58 -19.87
N GLN A 68 23.06 3.43 -19.21
CA GLN A 68 23.75 2.19 -19.56
C GLN A 68 22.74 1.26 -20.23
N THR A 69 22.77 1.18 -21.55
CA THR A 69 21.90 0.29 -22.31
C THR A 69 22.39 -1.16 -22.22
N MET A 70 21.47 -2.13 -22.23
CA MET A 70 21.82 -3.55 -22.28
C MET A 70 22.55 -3.89 -23.57
N LEU A 71 21.97 -3.49 -24.70
CA LEU A 71 22.56 -3.67 -26.03
C LEU A 71 23.38 -2.44 -26.45
N PRO A 72 24.40 -2.61 -27.32
CA PRO A 72 25.06 -1.50 -27.98
C PRO A 72 24.08 -0.64 -28.76
N ARG A 73 24.33 0.68 -28.81
CA ARG A 73 23.44 1.65 -29.49
C ARG A 73 23.14 1.26 -30.94
N HIS A 74 24.15 0.82 -31.68
CA HIS A 74 24.00 0.45 -33.09
C HIS A 74 23.08 -0.76 -33.30
N ILE A 75 22.95 -1.65 -32.32
CA ILE A 75 22.01 -2.78 -32.37
C ILE A 75 20.64 -2.34 -31.86
N GLY A 76 20.59 -1.76 -30.65
CA GLY A 76 19.35 -1.42 -29.98
C GLY A 76 18.60 -0.27 -30.66
N ALA A 77 19.17 0.94 -30.61
CA ALA A 77 18.51 2.15 -31.08
C ALA A 77 18.50 2.27 -32.61
N ASP A 78 19.58 1.89 -33.28
CA ASP A 78 19.73 2.18 -34.70
C ASP A 78 19.09 1.09 -35.58
N GLN A 79 19.39 -0.19 -35.32
CA GLN A 79 18.98 -1.32 -36.19
C GLN A 79 17.69 -2.02 -35.77
N SER A 80 17.38 -2.09 -34.49
CA SER A 80 16.27 -2.94 -33.98
C SER A 80 15.06 -2.15 -33.48
N SER A 81 15.28 -0.92 -33.00
CA SER A 81 14.21 -0.02 -32.54
C SER A 81 13.13 0.16 -33.59
N LEU A 82 11.87 0.06 -33.17
CA LEU A 82 10.67 0.17 -34.03
C LEU A 82 10.36 1.64 -34.38
N VAL A 83 11.33 2.32 -34.98
CA VAL A 83 11.17 3.71 -35.43
C VAL A 83 10.17 3.82 -36.58
N ALA A 84 9.31 4.85 -36.52
CA ALA A 84 8.28 5.08 -37.51
C ALA A 84 8.85 5.25 -38.93
N GLY A 85 8.16 4.67 -39.91
CA GLY A 85 8.49 4.76 -41.34
C GLY A 85 9.62 3.85 -41.81
N GLN A 86 10.29 3.10 -40.93
CA GLN A 86 11.35 2.18 -41.32
C GLN A 86 10.94 0.71 -41.18
N PRO A 87 11.29 -0.16 -42.14
CA PRO A 87 11.06 -1.59 -42.00
C PRO A 87 11.97 -2.16 -40.90
N ARG A 88 11.39 -2.98 -40.01
CA ARG A 88 12.06 -3.61 -38.88
C ARG A 88 11.58 -5.05 -38.70
N GLN A 89 12.51 -5.93 -38.34
CA GLN A 89 12.18 -7.29 -37.94
C GLN A 89 11.50 -7.25 -36.57
N ALA A 90 10.36 -7.90 -36.45
CA ALA A 90 9.60 -7.99 -35.21
C ALA A 90 9.00 -9.39 -35.01
N MET A 91 8.84 -9.76 -33.74
CA MET A 91 7.93 -10.80 -33.31
C MET A 91 6.56 -10.16 -33.10
N VAL A 92 5.57 -10.59 -33.87
CA VAL A 92 4.20 -10.05 -33.83
C VAL A 92 3.29 -11.07 -33.14
N PHE A 93 2.63 -10.62 -32.07
CA PHE A 93 1.63 -11.39 -31.34
C PHE A 93 0.23 -10.87 -31.68
N THR A 94 -0.54 -11.66 -32.43
CA THR A 94 -1.94 -11.35 -32.72
C THR A 94 -2.83 -11.99 -31.67
N ILE A 95 -3.60 -11.17 -30.96
CA ILE A 95 -4.47 -11.57 -29.85
C ILE A 95 -5.91 -11.24 -30.24
N THR A 96 -6.78 -12.24 -30.23
CA THR A 96 -8.22 -12.06 -30.47
C THR A 96 -8.97 -12.13 -29.16
N LEU A 97 -9.65 -11.03 -28.79
CA LEU A 97 -10.54 -10.99 -27.63
C LEU A 97 -12.00 -11.08 -28.07
N ASN A 98 -12.82 -11.83 -27.32
CA ASN A 98 -14.27 -11.76 -27.44
C ASN A 98 -14.84 -10.51 -26.72
N SER A 99 -16.16 -10.33 -26.78
CA SER A 99 -16.87 -9.21 -26.13
C SER A 99 -16.74 -9.20 -24.59
N SER A 100 -16.39 -10.34 -23.98
CA SER A 100 -16.12 -10.48 -22.55
C SER A 100 -14.64 -10.28 -22.18
N LEU A 101 -13.81 -9.89 -23.16
CA LEU A 101 -12.36 -9.73 -23.05
C LEU A 101 -11.63 -11.01 -22.65
N GLU A 102 -12.17 -12.14 -23.08
CA GLU A 102 -11.47 -13.42 -23.01
C GLU A 102 -10.67 -13.61 -24.28
N VAL A 103 -9.45 -14.10 -24.13
CA VAL A 103 -8.58 -14.45 -25.25
C VAL A 103 -9.14 -15.72 -25.88
N VAL A 104 -9.56 -15.61 -27.15
CA VAL A 104 -10.09 -16.72 -27.96
C VAL A 104 -9.16 -17.09 -29.12
N GLY A 105 -8.05 -16.38 -29.27
CA GLY A 105 -7.00 -16.67 -30.24
C GLY A 105 -5.70 -15.95 -29.89
N PHE A 106 -4.58 -16.64 -30.07
CA PHE A 106 -3.24 -16.13 -29.86
C PHE A 106 -2.28 -16.71 -30.90
N GLU A 107 -1.76 -15.86 -31.78
CA GLU A 107 -0.96 -16.26 -32.94
C GLU A 107 0.36 -15.47 -32.96
N PRO A 108 1.49 -16.07 -32.53
CA PRO A 108 2.82 -15.48 -32.67
C PRO A 108 3.36 -15.69 -34.10
N SER A 109 4.06 -14.69 -34.64
CA SER A 109 4.66 -14.76 -35.98
C SER A 109 5.89 -13.84 -36.12
N CYS A 110 6.87 -14.25 -36.92
CA CYS A 110 8.02 -13.41 -37.28
C CYS A 110 7.73 -12.61 -38.55
N GLN A 111 7.77 -11.28 -38.49
CA GLN A 111 7.44 -10.41 -39.63
C GLN A 111 8.42 -9.24 -39.76
N VAL A 112 8.50 -8.67 -40.97
CA VAL A 112 9.06 -7.33 -41.17
C VAL A 112 7.89 -6.35 -41.16
N ILE A 113 7.89 -5.43 -40.21
CA ILE A 113 6.84 -4.42 -40.05
C ILE A 113 7.36 -3.02 -40.30
N THR A 114 6.46 -2.09 -40.60
CA THR A 114 6.74 -0.65 -40.63
C THR A 114 5.77 0.03 -39.68
N VAL A 115 6.28 0.67 -38.62
CA VAL A 115 5.46 1.49 -37.72
C VAL A 115 4.96 2.71 -38.48
N ASN A 116 3.65 2.97 -38.45
CA ASN A 116 3.04 4.07 -39.19
C ASN A 116 3.24 5.41 -38.47
N THR A 117 3.03 5.44 -37.15
CA THR A 117 3.09 6.67 -36.36
C THR A 117 3.73 6.43 -34.99
N ARG A 118 4.63 7.32 -34.58
CA ARG A 118 5.12 7.40 -33.19
C ARG A 118 4.26 8.40 -32.43
N LEU A 119 3.68 7.97 -31.32
CA LEU A 119 2.91 8.80 -30.40
C LEU A 119 3.66 9.00 -29.08
N THR A 120 3.31 10.06 -28.36
CA THR A 120 3.73 10.24 -26.97
C THR A 120 2.56 9.95 -26.03
N TYR A 121 2.86 9.67 -24.76
CA TYR A 121 1.82 9.46 -23.75
C TYR A 121 0.87 10.66 -23.64
N GLU A 122 1.41 11.86 -23.73
CA GLU A 122 0.68 13.13 -23.61
C GLU A 122 -0.19 13.43 -24.83
N ALA A 123 0.13 12.89 -26.01
CA ALA A 123 -0.64 13.12 -27.23
C ALA A 123 -1.97 12.34 -27.26
N ILE A 124 -2.08 11.26 -26.48
CA ILE A 124 -3.23 10.34 -26.51
C ILE A 124 -4.57 11.08 -26.30
N PRO A 125 -4.75 11.92 -25.26
CA PRO A 125 -6.06 12.52 -25.00
C PRO A 125 -6.39 13.68 -25.94
N GLU A 126 -5.38 14.33 -26.53
CA GLU A 126 -5.59 15.31 -27.59
C GLU A 126 -6.13 14.62 -28.86
N ILE A 127 -5.51 13.49 -29.24
CA ILE A 127 -5.96 12.68 -30.39
C ILE A 127 -7.38 12.17 -30.18
N ALA A 128 -7.70 11.69 -28.98
CA ALA A 128 -9.05 11.20 -28.64
C ALA A 128 -10.13 12.30 -28.74
N ARG A 129 -9.78 13.56 -28.45
CA ARG A 129 -10.70 14.71 -28.52
C ARG A 129 -10.82 15.31 -29.92
N SER A 130 -9.84 15.10 -30.78
CA SER A 130 -9.79 15.70 -32.12
C SER A 130 -10.66 14.94 -33.12
N THR A 131 -11.78 15.55 -33.53
CA THR A 131 -12.68 14.98 -34.56
C THR A 131 -12.05 14.85 -35.95
N GLN A 132 -10.91 15.50 -36.18
CA GLN A 132 -10.20 15.49 -37.47
C GLN A 132 -9.05 14.48 -37.50
N SER A 133 -8.67 13.90 -36.36
CA SER A 133 -7.52 12.99 -36.32
C SER A 133 -7.87 11.63 -36.94
N PRO A 134 -7.11 11.14 -37.94
CA PRO A 134 -7.32 9.82 -38.52
C PRO A 134 -7.01 8.68 -37.53
N LEU A 135 -6.34 8.97 -36.41
CA LEU A 135 -6.00 8.01 -35.36
C LEU A 135 -7.03 7.95 -34.23
N ARG A 136 -8.05 8.81 -34.27
CA ARG A 136 -9.02 8.97 -33.18
C ARG A 136 -9.67 7.63 -32.80
N GLU A 137 -10.22 6.91 -33.78
CA GLU A 137 -10.91 5.64 -33.53
C GLU A 137 -9.98 4.59 -32.90
N MET A 138 -8.75 4.48 -33.40
CA MET A 138 -7.76 3.56 -32.83
C MET A 138 -7.42 3.93 -31.38
N VAL A 139 -7.19 5.22 -31.11
CA VAL A 139 -6.86 5.69 -29.76
C VAL A 139 -8.04 5.52 -28.78
N GLU A 140 -9.27 5.77 -29.24
CA GLU A 140 -10.48 5.49 -28.46
C GLU A 140 -10.61 3.99 -28.14
N LEU A 141 -10.31 3.11 -29.11
CA LEU A 141 -10.27 1.66 -28.90
C LEU A 141 -9.18 1.25 -27.89
N LEU A 142 -7.95 1.74 -28.05
CA LEU A 142 -6.84 1.47 -27.12
C LEU A 142 -7.21 1.90 -25.69
N SER A 143 -7.76 3.10 -25.53
CA SER A 143 -8.15 3.66 -24.24
C SER A 143 -9.27 2.84 -23.59
N ARG A 144 -10.29 2.47 -24.38
CA ARG A 144 -11.44 1.68 -23.90
C ARG A 144 -11.00 0.28 -23.48
N VAL A 145 -10.28 -0.43 -24.34
CA VAL A 145 -9.89 -1.83 -24.08
C VAL A 145 -8.90 -1.92 -22.93
N SER A 146 -7.90 -1.04 -22.85
CA SER A 146 -6.96 -1.02 -21.71
C SER A 146 -7.68 -0.74 -20.38
N THR A 147 -8.63 0.20 -20.35
CA THR A 147 -9.43 0.48 -19.15
C THR A 147 -10.22 -0.75 -18.70
N LEU A 148 -10.84 -1.47 -19.63
CA LEU A 148 -11.59 -2.68 -19.30
C LEU A 148 -10.68 -3.84 -18.87
N LEU A 149 -9.50 -3.99 -19.48
CA LEU A 149 -8.48 -4.96 -19.05
C LEU A 149 -8.01 -4.68 -17.61
N LEU A 150 -7.71 -3.43 -17.29
CA LEU A 150 -7.36 -2.99 -15.93
C LEU A 150 -8.46 -3.33 -14.92
N GLN A 151 -9.73 -3.04 -15.26
CA GLN A 151 -10.87 -3.37 -14.41
C GLN A 151 -11.01 -4.88 -14.18
N ARG A 152 -10.86 -5.69 -15.24
CA ARG A 152 -10.91 -7.16 -15.15
C ARG A 152 -9.78 -7.73 -14.31
N ARG A 153 -8.58 -7.16 -14.42
CA ARG A 153 -7.42 -7.58 -13.61
C ARG A 153 -7.63 -7.25 -12.13
N ARG A 154 -8.20 -6.09 -11.82
CA ARG A 154 -8.58 -5.69 -10.46
C ARG A 154 -9.67 -6.55 -9.86
N SER A 155 -10.71 -6.89 -10.62
CA SER A 155 -11.79 -7.76 -10.12
C SER A 155 -11.31 -9.18 -9.78
N LYS A 156 -10.15 -9.59 -10.32
CA LYS A 156 -9.47 -10.85 -10.00
C LYS A 156 -8.43 -10.72 -8.86
N GLY A 157 -8.34 -9.57 -8.21
CA GLY A 157 -7.49 -9.36 -7.03
C GLY A 157 -6.05 -8.93 -7.33
N ALA A 158 -5.74 -8.45 -8.53
CA ALA A 158 -4.45 -7.85 -8.80
C ALA A 158 -4.25 -6.54 -8.02
N LEU A 159 -3.02 -6.29 -7.60
CA LEU A 159 -2.60 -5.04 -6.93
C LEU A 159 -2.35 -3.93 -7.95
N ALA A 160 -3.35 -3.65 -8.79
CA ALA A 160 -3.33 -2.56 -9.74
C ALA A 160 -3.82 -1.28 -9.06
N LEU A 161 -2.95 -0.69 -8.24
CA LEU A 161 -3.26 0.51 -7.47
C LEU A 161 -3.31 1.71 -8.40
N TYR A 162 -4.34 2.53 -8.25
CA TYR A 162 -4.44 3.79 -8.96
C TYR A 162 -5.21 4.82 -8.13
N ASP A 163 -4.79 6.08 -8.19
CA ASP A 163 -5.51 7.21 -7.60
C ASP A 163 -5.45 8.38 -8.59
N ILE A 164 -6.56 8.60 -9.29
CA ILE A 164 -6.69 9.67 -10.28
C ILE A 164 -6.52 11.05 -9.62
N ARG A 165 -6.92 11.24 -8.36
CA ARG A 165 -6.82 12.55 -7.68
C ARG A 165 -5.37 12.92 -7.38
N LYS A 166 -4.55 11.91 -7.09
CA LYS A 166 -3.11 12.05 -6.84
C LYS A 166 -2.26 11.77 -8.07
N LEU A 167 -2.89 11.41 -9.20
CA LEU A 167 -2.23 10.96 -10.43
C LEU A 167 -1.25 9.82 -10.17
N MET A 168 -1.64 8.83 -9.37
CA MET A 168 -0.79 7.69 -9.04
C MET A 168 -1.26 6.41 -9.75
N LEU A 169 -0.32 5.59 -10.23
CA LEU A 169 -0.55 4.26 -10.80
C LEU A 169 0.56 3.31 -10.36
N SER A 170 0.24 2.07 -10.04
CA SER A 170 1.22 1.00 -9.87
C SER A 170 1.69 0.45 -11.22
N ASP A 171 3.00 0.29 -11.38
CA ASP A 171 3.59 -0.42 -12.52
C ASP A 171 3.45 -1.96 -12.41
N GLU A 172 3.92 -2.68 -13.43
CA GLU A 172 3.86 -4.16 -13.50
C GLU A 172 4.59 -4.86 -12.33
N GLU A 173 5.55 -4.18 -11.72
CA GLU A 173 6.35 -4.64 -10.59
C GLU A 173 5.69 -4.29 -9.24
N GLY A 174 4.54 -3.61 -9.27
CA GLY A 174 3.80 -3.17 -8.08
C GLY A 174 4.31 -1.88 -7.44
N ASN A 175 5.25 -1.16 -8.09
CA ASN A 175 5.72 0.12 -7.58
C ASN A 175 4.72 1.21 -7.92
N LEU A 176 4.35 2.04 -6.94
CA LEU A 176 3.57 3.24 -7.20
C LEU A 176 4.42 4.29 -7.90
N ARG A 177 3.83 4.93 -8.90
CA ARG A 177 4.40 6.09 -9.60
C ARG A 177 3.39 7.20 -9.62
N GLN A 178 3.85 8.41 -9.35
CA GLN A 178 3.09 9.63 -9.56
C GLN A 178 3.37 10.22 -10.95
N TYR A 179 2.32 10.65 -11.64
CA TYR A 179 2.36 11.26 -12.97
C TYR A 179 2.05 12.75 -12.88
N GLU A 180 2.55 13.50 -13.87
CA GLU A 180 2.41 14.96 -13.91
C GLU A 180 1.02 15.40 -14.38
N SER A 181 0.35 14.56 -15.17
CA SER A 181 -0.99 14.81 -15.69
C SER A 181 -1.82 13.52 -15.79
N LEU A 182 -3.15 13.70 -15.81
CA LEU A 182 -4.07 12.59 -16.11
C LEU A 182 -3.81 12.02 -17.51
N ASP A 183 -3.44 12.90 -18.44
CA ASP A 183 -3.20 12.55 -19.82
C ASP A 183 -2.02 11.56 -19.96
N GLN A 184 -0.93 11.85 -19.25
CA GLN A 184 0.22 10.96 -19.18
C GLN A 184 -0.17 9.61 -18.55
N MET A 185 -0.91 9.63 -17.45
CA MET A 185 -1.37 8.42 -16.76
C MET A 185 -2.21 7.50 -17.68
N VAL A 186 -3.10 8.06 -18.50
CA VAL A 186 -3.91 7.28 -19.46
C VAL A 186 -3.03 6.60 -20.51
N GLY A 187 -2.06 7.33 -21.09
CA GLY A 187 -1.11 6.75 -22.04
C GLY A 187 -0.32 5.57 -21.44
N HIS A 188 0.09 5.69 -20.19
CA HIS A 188 0.78 4.61 -19.48
C HIS A 188 -0.12 3.39 -19.21
N ILE A 189 -1.39 3.60 -18.85
CA ILE A 189 -2.36 2.49 -18.68
C ILE A 189 -2.52 1.70 -19.98
N ILE A 190 -2.58 2.38 -21.12
CA ILE A 190 -2.68 1.73 -22.44
C ILE A 190 -1.50 0.77 -22.63
N VAL A 191 -0.27 1.28 -22.65
CA VAL A 191 0.90 0.44 -22.90
C VAL A 191 0.99 -0.68 -21.85
N GLN A 192 0.82 -0.36 -20.58
CA GLN A 192 0.91 -1.32 -19.49
C GLN A 192 -0.04 -2.51 -19.65
N GLU A 193 -1.34 -2.27 -19.87
CA GLU A 193 -2.31 -3.39 -19.92
C GLU A 193 -2.18 -4.23 -21.19
N PHE A 194 -1.78 -3.63 -22.32
CA PHE A 194 -1.49 -4.38 -23.54
C PHE A 194 -0.22 -5.22 -23.40
N MET A 195 0.83 -4.71 -22.74
CA MET A 195 2.04 -5.49 -22.47
C MET A 195 1.79 -6.61 -21.47
N ILE A 196 1.02 -6.36 -20.39
CA ILE A 196 0.64 -7.40 -19.41
C ILE A 196 -0.17 -8.51 -20.09
N LEU A 197 -1.16 -8.15 -20.92
CA LEU A 197 -1.95 -9.10 -21.70
C LEU A 197 -1.02 -9.95 -22.58
N THR A 198 -0.17 -9.31 -23.38
CA THR A 198 0.75 -9.99 -24.29
C THR A 198 1.69 -10.93 -23.55
N ASN A 199 2.36 -10.44 -22.50
CA ASN A 199 3.25 -11.23 -21.65
C ASN A 199 2.56 -12.44 -21.01
N SER A 200 1.32 -12.29 -20.54
CA SER A 200 0.54 -13.40 -19.99
C SER A 200 0.21 -14.47 -21.04
N GLN A 201 -0.10 -14.05 -22.28
CA GLN A 201 -0.42 -14.97 -23.36
C GLN A 201 0.83 -15.64 -23.94
N ILE A 202 1.97 -14.94 -23.97
CA ILE A 202 3.26 -15.57 -24.29
C ILE A 202 3.56 -16.67 -23.25
N ALA A 203 3.38 -16.38 -21.96
CA ALA A 203 3.62 -17.37 -20.89
C ALA A 203 2.74 -18.62 -21.07
N LEU A 204 1.46 -18.42 -21.41
CA LEU A 204 0.51 -19.50 -21.64
C LEU A 204 0.88 -20.29 -22.90
N PHE A 205 1.15 -19.62 -24.02
CA PHE A 205 1.58 -20.25 -25.27
C PHE A 205 2.83 -21.12 -25.09
N MET A 206 3.84 -20.60 -24.39
CA MET A 206 5.05 -21.37 -24.11
C MET A 206 4.74 -22.61 -23.26
N ALA A 207 3.90 -22.48 -22.22
CA ALA A 207 3.52 -23.61 -21.39
C ALA A 207 2.71 -24.67 -22.15
N GLU A 208 1.73 -24.27 -22.96
CA GLU A 208 0.89 -25.17 -23.77
C GLU A 208 1.67 -25.93 -24.83
N ASN A 209 2.73 -25.32 -25.38
CA ASN A 209 3.63 -25.95 -26.36
C ASN A 209 4.84 -26.65 -25.71
N GLY A 210 4.90 -26.76 -24.38
CA GLY A 210 6.00 -27.42 -23.67
C GLY A 210 7.36 -26.72 -23.84
N LEU A 211 7.37 -25.43 -24.11
CA LEU A 211 8.58 -24.64 -24.32
C LEU A 211 9.14 -24.17 -22.96
N PRO A 212 10.41 -24.48 -22.65
CA PRO A 212 11.06 -23.96 -21.46
C PRO A 212 11.25 -22.43 -21.60
N ALA A 213 10.92 -21.69 -20.54
CA ALA A 213 10.88 -20.23 -20.52
C ALA A 213 11.51 -19.65 -19.25
N VAL A 214 11.86 -18.36 -19.28
CA VAL A 214 12.19 -17.59 -18.08
C VAL A 214 10.93 -16.87 -17.61
N TYR A 215 10.32 -17.34 -16.53
CA TYR A 215 9.14 -16.75 -15.91
C TYR A 215 9.51 -15.59 -14.99
N ARG A 216 8.57 -14.66 -14.81
CA ARG A 216 8.63 -13.57 -13.82
C ARG A 216 7.69 -13.92 -12.69
N ASN A 217 8.23 -14.41 -11.59
CA ASN A 217 7.47 -14.86 -10.42
C ASN A 217 7.42 -13.77 -9.35
N HIS A 218 6.30 -13.68 -8.65
CA HIS A 218 6.11 -12.71 -7.57
C HIS A 218 5.36 -13.39 -6.42
N ALA A 219 6.07 -13.65 -5.32
CA ALA A 219 5.53 -14.37 -4.17
C ALA A 219 5.01 -13.41 -3.09
N SER A 220 3.97 -13.84 -2.37
CA SER A 220 3.53 -13.18 -1.14
C SER A 220 4.25 -13.78 0.07
N ARG A 221 4.44 -12.99 1.12
CA ARG A 221 4.91 -13.49 2.42
C ARG A 221 3.78 -14.24 3.11
N VAL A 222 4.12 -15.12 4.06
CA VAL A 222 3.16 -15.95 4.81
C VAL A 222 2.09 -15.12 5.53
N SER A 223 2.45 -13.92 5.99
CA SER A 223 1.53 -13.00 6.66
C SER A 223 0.62 -12.20 5.72
N ALA A 224 0.80 -12.34 4.40
CA ALA A 224 -0.02 -11.62 3.44
C ALA A 224 -1.45 -12.16 3.42
N PRO A 225 -2.47 -11.29 3.44
CA PRO A 225 -3.84 -11.72 3.18
C PRO A 225 -3.98 -12.17 1.72
N HIS A 226 -5.14 -12.73 1.35
CA HIS A 226 -5.41 -13.00 -0.06
C HIS A 226 -5.31 -11.72 -0.91
N ALA A 227 -4.85 -11.85 -2.15
CA ALA A 227 -4.56 -10.71 -3.03
C ALA A 227 -5.75 -9.75 -3.18
N LEU A 228 -6.98 -10.28 -3.28
CA LEU A 228 -8.20 -9.48 -3.35
C LEU A 228 -8.46 -8.68 -2.06
N ASP A 229 -8.25 -9.29 -0.89
CA ASP A 229 -8.42 -8.62 0.40
C ASP A 229 -7.37 -7.52 0.59
N LEU A 230 -6.13 -7.80 0.17
CA LEU A 230 -5.06 -6.81 0.18
C LEU A 230 -5.40 -5.63 -0.74
N ALA A 231 -5.84 -5.91 -1.97
CA ALA A 231 -6.23 -4.89 -2.94
C ALA A 231 -7.35 -3.99 -2.38
N ASN A 232 -8.40 -4.59 -1.82
CA ASN A 232 -9.50 -3.86 -1.20
C ASN A 232 -9.05 -2.98 -0.02
N THR A 233 -8.15 -3.52 0.81
CA THR A 233 -7.59 -2.80 1.96
C THR A 233 -6.78 -1.58 1.52
N VAL A 234 -5.90 -1.76 0.53
CA VAL A 234 -5.06 -0.66 0.02
C VAL A 234 -5.92 0.39 -0.70
N GLU A 235 -6.94 -0.02 -1.45
CA GLU A 235 -7.89 0.91 -2.05
C GLU A 235 -8.65 1.73 -1.01
N GLN A 236 -9.05 1.11 0.10
CA GLN A 236 -9.69 1.83 1.19
C GLN A 236 -8.75 2.87 1.81
N TRP A 237 -7.49 2.50 2.07
CA TRP A 237 -6.48 3.43 2.58
C TRP A 237 -6.26 4.63 1.65
N LEU A 238 -6.18 4.39 0.34
CA LEU A 238 -6.06 5.44 -0.67
C LEU A 238 -7.29 6.36 -0.70
N LYS A 239 -8.51 5.78 -0.63
CA LYS A 239 -9.77 6.55 -0.62
C LYS A 239 -9.89 7.47 0.60
N GLU A 240 -9.55 6.95 1.78
CA GLU A 240 -9.64 7.66 3.05
C GLU A 240 -8.49 8.66 3.27
N GLY A 241 -7.48 8.67 2.39
CA GLY A 241 -6.34 9.58 2.50
C GLY A 241 -5.41 9.26 3.67
N LEU A 242 -5.52 8.06 4.26
CA LEU A 242 -4.78 7.64 5.45
C LEU A 242 -3.31 7.30 5.17
N VAL A 243 -2.92 7.21 3.90
CA VAL A 243 -1.59 6.75 3.48
C VAL A 243 -0.92 7.71 2.50
N THR A 244 0.38 7.92 2.72
CA THR A 244 1.32 8.53 1.77
C THR A 244 1.91 7.44 0.86
N GLU A 245 2.42 7.81 -0.32
CA GLU A 245 3.09 6.89 -1.25
C GLU A 245 4.16 6.04 -0.56
N ALA A 246 5.01 6.68 0.25
CA ALA A 246 6.05 6.02 1.03
C ALA A 246 5.49 4.99 2.03
N SER A 247 4.36 5.30 2.68
CA SER A 247 3.73 4.38 3.64
C SER A 247 3.09 3.17 2.95
N VAL A 248 2.49 3.34 1.76
CA VAL A 248 1.91 2.22 0.99
C VAL A 248 3.03 1.29 0.52
N GLY A 249 4.11 1.84 -0.05
CA GLY A 249 5.24 1.03 -0.50
C GLY A 249 5.88 0.23 0.64
N ALA A 250 6.07 0.84 1.81
CA ALA A 250 6.60 0.14 2.98
C ALA A 250 5.69 -0.99 3.48
N GLN A 251 4.37 -0.76 3.50
CA GLN A 251 3.39 -1.77 3.90
C GLN A 251 3.30 -2.91 2.90
N LEU A 252 3.29 -2.62 1.60
CA LEU A 252 3.30 -3.65 0.56
C LEU A 252 4.60 -4.47 0.60
N GLY A 253 5.76 -3.84 0.78
CA GLY A 253 7.04 -4.54 0.91
C GLY A 253 7.13 -5.45 2.16
N ALA A 254 6.34 -5.16 3.19
CA ALA A 254 6.22 -6.01 4.38
C ALA A 254 5.32 -7.24 4.15
N LEU A 255 4.49 -7.23 3.10
CA LEU A 255 3.55 -8.31 2.78
C LEU A 255 3.95 -9.11 1.53
N ILE A 256 4.75 -8.54 0.64
CA ILE A 256 5.05 -9.13 -0.66
C ILE A 256 6.57 -9.14 -0.88
N GLU A 257 7.07 -10.17 -1.55
CA GLU A 257 8.47 -10.28 -1.93
C GLU A 257 8.76 -9.51 -3.22
N ARG A 258 10.04 -9.29 -3.53
CA ARG A 258 10.40 -8.74 -4.85
C ARG A 258 10.15 -9.80 -5.92
N ALA A 259 9.65 -9.40 -7.08
CA ALA A 259 9.55 -10.33 -8.20
C ALA A 259 10.94 -10.77 -8.70
N VAL A 260 11.05 -12.04 -9.07
CA VAL A 260 12.29 -12.72 -9.47
C VAL A 260 12.08 -13.48 -10.78
N TYR A 261 13.15 -13.64 -11.55
CA TYR A 261 13.15 -14.55 -12.69
C TYR A 261 13.39 -15.99 -12.24
N ASP A 262 12.74 -16.97 -12.86
CA ASP A 262 12.96 -18.40 -12.60
C ASP A 262 12.62 -19.20 -13.86
N GLY A 263 13.30 -20.32 -14.09
CA GLY A 263 12.91 -21.28 -15.13
C GLY A 263 11.60 -22.00 -14.83
N VAL A 264 11.10 -21.93 -13.60
CA VAL A 264 9.85 -22.59 -13.16
C VAL A 264 8.79 -21.55 -12.83
N ALA A 265 7.60 -21.70 -13.40
CA ALA A 265 6.47 -20.82 -13.11
C ALA A 265 5.92 -21.06 -11.70
N ARG A 266 5.71 -19.98 -10.94
CA ARG A 266 5.13 -19.98 -9.59
C ARG A 266 3.98 -18.99 -9.43
N GLY A 267 3.67 -18.25 -10.49
CA GLY A 267 2.66 -17.21 -10.49
C GLY A 267 3.19 -15.84 -10.07
N HIS A 268 2.35 -14.83 -10.31
CA HIS A 268 2.65 -13.44 -10.07
C HIS A 268 1.58 -12.80 -9.19
N TYR A 269 1.82 -12.80 -7.87
CA TYR A 269 0.90 -12.33 -6.85
C TYR A 269 0.37 -10.91 -7.12
N GLY A 270 1.27 -9.95 -7.37
CA GLY A 270 0.87 -8.56 -7.62
C GLY A 270 0.02 -8.35 -8.88
N LEU A 271 0.11 -9.25 -9.87
CA LEU A 271 -0.66 -9.15 -11.12
C LEU A 271 -1.92 -10.03 -11.09
N GLY A 272 -2.07 -10.90 -10.10
CA GLY A 272 -3.17 -11.87 -10.05
C GLY A 272 -3.12 -12.91 -11.17
N LEU A 273 -1.92 -13.27 -11.64
CA LEU A 273 -1.71 -14.19 -12.77
C LEU A 273 -1.03 -15.48 -12.32
N THR A 274 -1.44 -16.62 -12.88
CA THR A 274 -0.84 -17.93 -12.63
C THR A 274 0.44 -18.17 -13.43
N LEU A 275 0.51 -17.60 -14.63
CA LEU A 275 1.68 -17.62 -15.50
C LEU A 275 1.97 -16.18 -15.95
N TYR A 276 3.22 -15.76 -15.78
CA TYR A 276 3.70 -14.47 -16.27
C TYR A 276 5.18 -14.57 -16.59
N LEU A 277 5.58 -13.94 -17.69
CA LEU A 277 6.97 -13.77 -18.10
C LEU A 277 7.14 -12.40 -18.75
N HIS A 278 8.36 -11.98 -18.99
CA HIS A 278 8.61 -10.79 -19.82
C HIS A 278 9.04 -11.21 -21.22
N GLY A 279 8.39 -10.65 -22.24
CA GLY A 279 8.68 -10.85 -23.66
C GLY A 279 8.43 -9.61 -24.52
N THR A 280 8.17 -8.46 -23.90
CA THR A 280 7.78 -7.22 -24.59
C THR A 280 8.86 -6.14 -24.57
N SER A 281 10.07 -6.43 -24.08
CA SER A 281 11.17 -5.46 -24.07
C SER A 281 12.58 -6.05 -24.25
N PRO A 282 12.84 -6.80 -25.34
CA PRO A 282 14.12 -7.48 -25.59
C PRO A 282 15.31 -6.56 -25.88
N LEU A 283 15.11 -5.27 -26.16
CA LEU A 283 16.22 -4.31 -26.32
C LEU A 283 16.85 -3.91 -24.97
N ARG A 284 16.08 -4.04 -23.89
CA ARG A 284 16.45 -3.56 -22.54
C ARG A 284 16.35 -4.59 -21.42
N ARG A 285 15.85 -5.80 -21.68
CA ARG A 285 15.80 -6.91 -20.71
C ARG A 285 16.29 -8.21 -21.35
N TYR A 286 17.25 -8.88 -20.71
CA TYR A 286 17.85 -10.10 -21.26
C TYR A 286 16.89 -11.29 -21.18
N ALA A 287 16.03 -11.35 -20.15
CA ALA A 287 14.99 -12.37 -20.02
C ALA A 287 14.04 -12.35 -21.22
N ASP A 288 13.62 -11.17 -21.68
CA ASP A 288 12.77 -11.00 -22.86
C ASP A 288 13.49 -11.49 -24.12
N LEU A 289 14.78 -11.15 -24.28
CA LEU A 289 15.58 -11.63 -25.42
C LEU A 289 15.68 -13.18 -25.44
N VAL A 290 15.86 -13.81 -24.28
CA VAL A 290 15.88 -15.27 -24.15
C VAL A 290 14.53 -15.88 -24.52
N ASN A 291 13.43 -15.33 -24.01
CA ASN A 291 12.08 -15.83 -24.32
C ASN A 291 11.73 -15.66 -25.82
N ILE A 292 12.06 -14.52 -26.42
CA ILE A 292 11.85 -14.28 -27.87
C ILE A 292 12.66 -15.26 -28.72
N ARG A 293 13.90 -15.58 -28.33
CA ARG A 293 14.72 -16.60 -29.03
C ARG A 293 14.09 -17.99 -28.98
N GLN A 294 13.51 -18.39 -27.84
CA GLN A 294 12.82 -19.69 -27.72
C GLN A 294 11.59 -19.75 -28.64
N ILE A 295 10.77 -18.69 -28.65
CA ILE A 295 9.57 -18.60 -29.49
C ILE A 295 9.95 -18.62 -30.96
N ARG A 296 10.97 -17.84 -31.36
CA ARG A 296 11.46 -17.80 -32.73
C ARG A 296 11.95 -19.17 -33.20
N ALA A 297 12.79 -19.83 -32.41
CA ALA A 297 13.29 -21.17 -32.74
C ALA A 297 12.14 -22.17 -32.94
N HIS A 298 11.12 -22.11 -32.07
CA HIS A 298 9.93 -22.93 -32.21
C HIS A 298 9.15 -22.65 -33.50
N LEU A 299 8.91 -21.38 -33.83
CA LEU A 299 8.21 -20.98 -35.06
C LEU A 299 8.99 -21.38 -36.33
N ASP A 300 10.31 -21.27 -36.29
CA ASP A 300 11.21 -21.64 -37.38
C ASP A 300 11.45 -23.17 -37.45
N ASN A 301 10.81 -23.97 -36.58
CA ASN A 301 11.03 -25.42 -36.42
C ASN A 301 12.51 -25.80 -36.23
N CYS A 302 13.25 -24.94 -35.53
CA CYS A 302 14.65 -25.14 -35.18
C CYS A 302 14.79 -25.72 -33.76
N PRO A 303 15.93 -26.36 -33.43
CA PRO A 303 16.24 -26.73 -32.06
C PRO A 303 16.20 -25.52 -31.12
N LEU A 304 15.66 -25.73 -29.92
CA LEU A 304 15.58 -24.67 -28.92
C LEU A 304 16.99 -24.25 -28.46
N PRO A 305 17.30 -22.95 -28.42
CA PRO A 305 18.62 -22.46 -28.02
C PRO A 305 18.97 -22.71 -26.56
N TYR A 306 17.99 -22.93 -25.68
CA TYR A 306 18.21 -23.13 -24.25
C TYR A 306 17.42 -24.33 -23.72
N SER A 307 18.11 -25.17 -22.94
CA SER A 307 17.46 -26.21 -22.13
C SER A 307 16.88 -25.62 -20.83
N GLN A 308 16.03 -26.39 -20.15
CA GLN A 308 15.51 -26.00 -18.83
C GLN A 308 16.64 -25.72 -17.81
N ALA A 309 17.74 -26.46 -17.87
CA ALA A 309 18.90 -26.26 -16.98
C ALA A 309 19.63 -24.94 -17.28
N ASP A 310 19.75 -24.58 -18.55
CA ASP A 310 20.33 -23.29 -18.96
C ASP A 310 19.48 -22.14 -18.44
N LEU A 311 18.15 -22.23 -18.58
CA LEU A 311 17.24 -21.17 -18.14
C LEU A 311 17.24 -20.97 -16.62
N LEU A 312 17.34 -22.04 -15.83
CA LEU A 312 17.53 -21.94 -14.38
C LEU A 312 18.82 -21.16 -14.05
N THR A 313 19.91 -21.48 -14.73
CA THR A 313 21.21 -20.82 -14.53
C THR A 313 21.17 -19.35 -14.96
N ILE A 314 20.58 -19.07 -16.13
CA ILE A 314 20.40 -17.72 -16.66
C ILE A 314 19.55 -16.88 -15.71
N SER A 315 18.41 -17.41 -15.25
CA SER A 315 17.51 -16.68 -14.33
C SER A 315 18.19 -16.34 -13.00
N ALA A 316 19.01 -17.24 -12.46
CA ALA A 316 19.76 -17.01 -11.23
C ALA A 316 20.80 -15.89 -11.41
N SER A 317 21.51 -15.90 -12.55
CA SER A 317 22.47 -14.85 -12.90
C SER A 317 21.80 -13.48 -13.06
N ILE A 318 20.69 -13.41 -13.80
CA ILE A 318 19.90 -12.18 -13.98
C ILE A 318 19.51 -11.62 -12.60
N ASN A 319 18.94 -12.44 -11.72
CA ASN A 319 18.51 -12.00 -10.39
C ASN A 319 19.68 -11.49 -9.55
N LYS A 320 20.84 -12.15 -9.60
CA LYS A 320 22.06 -11.72 -8.91
C LYS A 320 22.49 -10.34 -9.38
N THR A 321 22.65 -10.15 -10.69
CA THR A 321 23.05 -8.87 -11.29
C THR A 321 22.08 -7.75 -10.94
N LEU A 322 20.76 -8.00 -11.01
CA LEU A 322 19.75 -6.99 -10.67
C LEU A 322 19.78 -6.62 -9.18
N ARG A 323 20.06 -7.58 -8.30
CA ARG A 323 20.20 -7.33 -6.85
C ARG A 323 21.43 -6.47 -6.55
N GLU A 324 22.60 -6.86 -7.06
CA GLU A 324 23.85 -6.11 -6.88
C GLU A 324 23.73 -4.66 -7.39
N ARG A 325 23.01 -4.46 -8.51
CA ARG A 325 22.70 -3.13 -9.04
C ARG A 325 21.75 -2.32 -8.18
N SER A 326 20.71 -2.97 -7.64
CA SER A 326 19.77 -2.32 -6.70
C SER A 326 20.52 -1.83 -5.46
N GLU A 327 21.40 -2.65 -4.90
CA GLU A 327 22.26 -2.31 -3.76
C GLU A 327 23.22 -1.16 -4.11
N SER A 328 23.92 -1.26 -5.25
CA SER A 328 24.82 -0.21 -5.74
C SER A 328 24.14 1.14 -5.99
N THR A 329 22.87 1.12 -6.41
CA THR A 329 22.08 2.35 -6.60
C THR A 329 21.72 3.00 -5.27
N VAL A 330 21.32 2.19 -4.29
CA VAL A 330 21.04 2.66 -2.92
C VAL A 330 22.29 3.29 -2.31
N ASP A 331 23.44 2.65 -2.45
CA ASP A 331 24.69 3.15 -1.88
C ASP A 331 25.15 4.45 -2.54
N TYR A 332 25.00 4.57 -3.86
CA TYR A 332 25.26 5.82 -4.55
C TYR A 332 24.33 6.96 -4.14
N HIS A 333 23.03 6.71 -3.95
CA HIS A 333 22.12 7.73 -3.44
C HIS A 333 22.52 8.19 -2.04
N LYS A 334 22.97 7.26 -1.18
CA LYS A 334 23.52 7.62 0.14
C LYS A 334 24.77 8.50 0.00
N GLU A 335 25.68 8.18 -0.92
CA GLU A 335 26.90 8.97 -1.16
C GLU A 335 26.62 10.36 -1.74
N VAL A 336 25.70 10.47 -2.71
CA VAL A 336 25.26 11.77 -3.25
C VAL A 336 24.65 12.62 -2.16
N LEU A 337 23.77 12.04 -1.35
CA LEU A 337 23.13 12.72 -0.23
C LEU A 337 24.15 13.15 0.83
N ALA A 338 25.11 12.28 1.17
CA ALA A 338 26.20 12.60 2.09
C ALA A 338 27.06 13.75 1.58
N ARG A 339 27.43 13.76 0.28
CA ARG A 339 28.18 14.88 -0.32
C ARG A 339 27.38 16.19 -0.33
N LYS A 340 26.08 16.13 -0.63
CA LYS A 340 25.18 17.30 -0.54
C LYS A 340 25.14 17.84 0.89
N ALA A 341 24.99 16.96 1.88
CA ALA A 341 25.02 17.32 3.29
C ALA A 341 26.36 17.96 3.70
N GLN A 342 27.51 17.35 3.37
CA GLN A 342 28.84 17.91 3.67
C GLN A 342 29.01 19.32 3.09
N ARG A 343 28.60 19.55 1.84
CA ARG A 343 28.71 20.87 1.19
C ARG A 343 27.86 21.93 1.89
N LEU A 344 26.61 21.62 2.25
CA LEU A 344 25.74 22.56 2.95
C LEU A 344 26.19 22.82 4.38
N VAL A 345 26.73 21.81 5.07
CA VAL A 345 27.33 21.97 6.39
C VAL A 345 28.55 22.89 6.30
N ALA A 346 29.43 22.67 5.33
CA ALA A 346 30.63 23.48 5.12
C ALA A 346 30.32 24.93 4.73
N SER A 347 29.22 25.19 4.03
CA SER A 347 28.77 26.54 3.70
C SER A 347 28.01 27.25 4.83
N GLY A 348 27.69 26.55 5.92
CA GLY A 348 26.85 27.04 7.01
C GLY A 348 25.38 27.26 6.64
N ASN A 349 24.95 26.97 5.41
CA ASN A 349 23.61 27.22 4.93
C ASN A 349 22.76 25.94 4.95
N LEU A 350 22.20 25.64 6.14
CA LEU A 350 21.35 24.47 6.37
C LEU A 350 19.86 24.82 6.55
N VAL A 351 19.52 26.11 6.46
CA VAL A 351 18.15 26.60 6.69
C VAL A 351 17.23 26.06 5.60
N ASN A 352 16.11 25.45 6.00
CA ASN A 352 15.05 24.93 5.12
C ASN A 352 15.49 23.84 4.14
N MET A 353 16.59 23.14 4.40
CA MET A 353 16.98 21.99 3.57
C MET A 353 16.04 20.80 3.72
N GLU A 354 16.07 19.88 2.77
CA GLU A 354 15.25 18.66 2.83
C GLU A 354 15.62 17.77 4.04
N ASP A 355 14.65 17.06 4.63
CA ASP A 355 14.85 16.21 5.83
C ASP A 355 15.87 15.09 5.60
N ASN A 356 15.92 14.54 4.39
CA ASN A 356 16.91 13.52 4.00
C ASN A 356 18.35 14.07 4.11
N VAL A 357 18.58 15.32 3.70
CA VAL A 357 19.89 15.98 3.78
C VAL A 357 20.26 16.22 5.24
N LEU A 358 19.29 16.62 6.09
CA LEU A 358 19.54 16.86 7.51
C LEU A 358 19.83 15.56 8.25
N SER A 359 19.06 14.52 7.95
CA SER A 359 19.30 13.16 8.44
C SER A 359 20.70 12.65 8.06
N ALA A 360 21.16 12.94 6.83
CA ALA A 360 22.52 12.60 6.39
C ALA A 360 23.60 13.44 7.09
N ALA A 361 23.38 14.74 7.31
CA ALA A 361 24.29 15.61 8.04
C ALA A 361 24.47 15.14 9.50
N VAL A 362 23.36 14.82 10.18
CA VAL A 362 23.36 14.25 11.54
C VAL A 362 24.11 12.93 11.59
N LYS A 363 23.96 12.06 10.58
CA LYS A 363 24.70 10.81 10.49
C LYS A 363 26.21 11.04 10.33
N LEU A 364 26.62 11.93 9.43
CA LEU A 364 28.05 12.24 9.24
C LEU A 364 28.68 12.82 10.50
N ALA A 365 27.94 13.67 11.21
CA ALA A 365 28.37 14.27 12.46
C ALA A 365 28.53 13.23 13.59
N LYS A 366 27.67 12.20 13.62
CA LYS A 366 27.87 11.02 14.47
C LYS A 366 29.24 10.37 14.22
N ASP A 367 29.54 10.10 12.96
CA ASP A 367 30.77 9.41 12.55
C ASP A 367 32.02 10.26 12.86
N ALA A 368 31.87 11.59 12.88
CA ALA A 368 32.91 12.57 13.26
C ALA A 368 32.99 12.86 14.77
N GLY A 369 32.08 12.30 15.58
CA GLY A 369 32.05 12.47 17.04
C GLY A 369 31.54 13.81 17.57
N HIS A 370 31.10 14.75 16.73
CA HIS A 370 30.55 16.03 17.15
C HIS A 370 29.55 16.60 16.13
N LEU A 371 28.52 17.32 16.61
CA LEU A 371 27.56 18.03 15.76
C LEU A 371 28.08 19.43 15.39
N PRO A 372 28.20 19.78 14.09
CA PRO A 372 28.56 21.13 13.68
C PRO A 372 27.52 22.17 14.13
N GLU A 373 27.96 23.39 14.46
CA GLU A 373 27.10 24.46 14.99
C GLU A 373 25.89 24.76 14.08
N ALA A 374 26.10 24.79 12.77
CA ALA A 374 25.02 25.05 11.82
C ALA A 374 23.97 23.92 11.83
N VAL A 375 24.38 22.66 12.05
CA VAL A 375 23.46 21.51 12.19
C VAL A 375 22.68 21.63 13.49
N VAL A 376 23.36 21.97 14.59
CA VAL A 376 22.74 22.21 15.90
C VAL A 376 21.68 23.31 15.81
N ALA A 377 22.01 24.44 15.19
CA ALA A 377 21.09 25.57 15.03
C ALA A 377 19.82 25.19 14.24
N GLU A 378 19.97 24.46 13.13
CA GLU A 378 18.83 24.00 12.33
C GLU A 378 17.97 22.96 13.05
N LEU A 379 18.59 22.05 13.82
CA LEU A 379 17.86 21.09 14.65
C LEU A 379 17.02 21.81 15.72
N ILE A 380 17.62 22.75 16.46
CA ILE A 380 16.92 23.57 17.45
C ILE A 380 15.74 24.31 16.80
N ARG A 381 15.96 24.92 15.62
CA ARG A 381 14.92 25.61 14.88
C ARG A 381 13.73 24.69 14.53
N ARG A 382 14.00 23.48 14.02
CA ARG A 382 12.93 22.52 13.67
C ARG A 382 12.23 21.92 14.88
N LEU A 383 12.95 21.68 15.97
CA LEU A 383 12.37 21.25 17.24
C LEU A 383 11.41 22.32 17.78
N ASN A 384 11.83 23.57 17.84
CA ASN A 384 11.01 24.67 18.35
C ASN A 384 9.79 24.96 17.47
N ASN A 385 9.91 24.77 16.15
CA ASN A 385 8.83 25.00 15.19
C ASN A 385 7.95 23.77 14.94
N ASN A 386 8.22 22.62 15.59
CA ASN A 386 7.53 21.35 15.37
C ASN A 386 7.53 20.88 13.91
N THR A 387 8.63 21.13 13.20
CA THR A 387 8.83 20.71 11.80
C THR A 387 9.90 19.62 11.66
N ILE A 388 10.42 19.08 12.76
CA ILE A 388 11.43 18.03 12.72
C ILE A 388 10.83 16.69 12.29
N ALA A 389 11.48 16.01 11.35
CA ALA A 389 11.06 14.69 10.90
C ALA A 389 11.40 13.59 11.91
N ASP A 390 10.51 12.59 12.00
CA ASP A 390 10.64 11.42 12.87
C ASP A 390 11.98 10.69 12.74
N ALA A 391 12.49 10.53 11.51
CA ALA A 391 13.76 9.86 11.26
C ALA A 391 14.96 10.61 11.85
N ILE A 392 14.89 11.94 11.99
CA ILE A 392 15.95 12.76 12.57
C ILE A 392 15.89 12.67 14.09
N VAL A 393 14.69 12.74 14.66
CA VAL A 393 14.44 12.54 16.09
C VAL A 393 14.95 11.18 16.57
N ASP A 394 14.68 10.12 15.81
CA ASP A 394 15.15 8.77 16.13
C ASP A 394 16.67 8.68 16.14
N ARG A 395 17.34 9.34 15.17
CA ARG A 395 18.81 9.40 15.15
C ARG A 395 19.33 10.14 16.38
N LEU A 396 18.76 11.30 16.72
CA LEU A 396 19.18 12.07 17.90
C LEU A 396 19.02 11.27 19.19
N ALA A 397 17.95 10.50 19.31
CA ALA A 397 17.65 9.76 20.53
C ALA A 397 18.42 8.43 20.69
N ILE A 398 18.75 7.77 19.57
CA ILE A 398 19.22 6.37 19.59
C ILE A 398 20.65 6.26 19.02
N GLN A 399 21.02 7.12 18.07
CA GLN A 399 22.25 6.97 17.30
C GLN A 399 23.31 8.01 17.63
N ILE A 400 22.94 9.20 18.11
CA ILE A 400 23.89 10.26 18.46
C ILE A 400 24.36 10.07 19.91
N PRO A 401 25.69 9.98 20.15
CA PRO A 401 26.22 9.88 21.49
C PRO A 401 25.92 11.17 22.27
N ARG A 402 25.70 11.04 23.59
CA ARG A 402 25.31 12.17 24.44
C ARG A 402 26.34 13.31 24.39
N GLU A 403 27.61 12.97 24.28
CA GLU A 403 28.72 13.91 24.22
C GLU A 403 28.63 14.86 23.01
N ALA A 404 27.97 14.43 21.94
CA ALA A 404 27.76 15.24 20.74
C ALA A 404 26.52 16.15 20.82
N ILE A 405 25.63 15.95 21.80
CA ILE A 405 24.44 16.78 22.01
C ILE A 405 24.82 17.98 22.89
N THR A 406 24.80 19.19 22.31
CA THR A 406 25.04 20.43 23.06
C THR A 406 23.95 20.67 24.11
N GLU A 407 24.23 21.50 25.11
CA GLU A 407 23.26 21.84 26.15
C GLU A 407 21.99 22.46 25.56
N ASP A 408 22.14 23.44 24.67
CA ASP A 408 21.01 24.11 23.99
C ASP A 408 20.16 23.13 23.16
N LEU A 409 20.80 22.23 22.42
CA LEU A 409 20.10 21.20 21.66
C LEU A 409 19.37 20.24 22.60
N GLY A 410 20.01 19.86 23.71
CA GLY A 410 19.43 19.02 24.73
C GLY A 410 18.19 19.62 25.38
N VAL A 411 18.22 20.93 25.68
CA VAL A 411 17.08 21.68 26.22
C VAL A 411 15.94 21.73 25.19
N ALA A 412 16.23 22.11 23.94
CA ALA A 412 15.23 22.15 22.88
C ALA A 412 14.59 20.78 22.64
N PHE A 413 15.41 19.72 22.64
CA PHE A 413 14.93 18.36 22.41
C PHE A 413 14.09 17.84 23.58
N SER A 414 14.50 18.11 24.82
CA SER A 414 13.70 17.78 26.01
C SER A 414 12.34 18.46 25.99
N ASN A 415 12.31 19.77 25.70
CA ASN A 415 11.07 20.53 25.59
C ASN A 415 10.15 19.94 24.50
N TRP A 416 10.71 19.58 23.35
CA TRP A 416 9.96 18.94 22.27
C TRP A 416 9.37 17.58 22.69
N MET A 417 10.14 16.73 23.38
CA MET A 417 9.65 15.44 23.89
C MET A 417 8.51 15.60 24.90
N CYS A 418 8.59 16.59 25.78
CA CYS A 418 7.52 16.93 26.73
C CYS A 418 6.23 17.37 26.01
N GLN A 419 6.35 18.09 24.88
CA GLN A 419 5.22 18.52 24.05
C GLN A 419 4.66 17.39 23.17
N HIS A 420 5.51 16.44 22.75
CA HIS A 420 5.16 15.34 21.83
C HIS A 420 5.40 13.95 22.45
N PRO A 421 4.80 13.64 23.61
CA PRO A 421 5.18 12.45 24.38
C PRO A 421 4.69 11.14 23.72
N HIS A 422 3.82 11.22 22.72
CA HIS A 422 3.44 10.08 21.87
C HIS A 422 4.58 9.62 20.94
N ASN A 423 5.42 10.54 20.46
CA ASN A 423 6.57 10.21 19.61
C ASN A 423 7.64 9.47 20.42
N VAL A 424 7.77 9.74 21.71
CA VAL A 424 8.73 9.03 22.57
C VAL A 424 8.42 7.54 22.68
N VAL A 425 7.14 7.15 22.65
CA VAL A 425 6.75 5.73 22.60
C VAL A 425 7.35 5.06 21.36
N ARG A 426 7.22 5.71 20.20
CA ARG A 426 7.76 5.25 18.91
C ARG A 426 9.28 5.13 18.96
N ILE A 427 9.96 6.13 19.53
CA ILE A 427 11.43 6.13 19.71
C ILE A 427 11.88 4.95 20.56
N ILE A 428 11.25 4.72 21.73
CA ILE A 428 11.64 3.60 22.61
C ILE A 428 11.40 2.26 21.90
N MET A 429 10.27 2.08 21.20
CA MET A 429 10.03 0.85 20.43
C MET A 429 11.10 0.64 19.35
N ASN A 430 11.48 1.69 18.63
CA ASN A 430 12.56 1.64 17.64
C ASN A 430 13.92 1.30 18.30
N GLY A 431 14.19 1.88 19.47
CA GLY A 431 15.38 1.57 20.26
C GLY A 431 15.44 0.11 20.72
N ILE A 432 14.29 -0.51 21.03
CA ILE A 432 14.23 -1.94 21.32
C ILE A 432 14.53 -2.77 20.07
N GLN A 433 13.93 -2.43 18.92
CA GLN A 433 14.18 -3.13 17.65
C GLN A 433 15.65 -3.02 17.21
N THR A 434 16.30 -1.91 17.51
CA THR A 434 17.72 -1.64 17.20
C THR A 434 18.68 -2.04 18.32
N GLN A 435 18.19 -2.75 19.35
CA GLN A 435 18.97 -3.27 20.48
C GLN A 435 19.70 -2.20 21.32
N VAL A 436 19.23 -0.95 21.27
CA VAL A 436 19.69 0.12 22.18
C VAL A 436 19.00 0.02 23.54
N PHE A 437 17.74 -0.42 23.53
CA PHE A 437 16.99 -0.74 24.74
C PHE A 437 16.64 -2.23 24.78
N GLU A 438 16.57 -2.78 25.98
CA GLU A 438 16.17 -4.17 26.23
C GLU A 438 15.03 -4.23 27.24
N GLY A 439 13.99 -4.99 26.87
CA GLY A 439 12.78 -5.14 27.67
C GLY A 439 11.95 -3.85 27.77
N LEU A 440 10.71 -4.01 28.21
CA LEU A 440 9.82 -2.91 28.55
C LEU A 440 8.84 -3.40 29.61
N ASP A 441 9.09 -3.02 30.85
CA ASP A 441 8.18 -3.30 31.95
C ASP A 441 7.26 -2.10 32.17
N GLU A 442 5.96 -2.35 32.33
CA GLU A 442 4.97 -1.33 32.63
C GLU A 442 4.13 -1.76 33.83
N THR A 443 4.07 -0.89 34.84
CA THR A 443 3.16 -1.02 35.98
C THR A 443 2.32 0.23 36.12
N VAL A 444 1.01 0.07 36.30
CA VAL A 444 0.07 1.18 36.41
C VAL A 444 -0.74 1.06 37.69
N HIS A 445 -0.76 2.12 38.47
CA HIS A 445 -1.53 2.23 39.70
C HIS A 445 -2.55 3.37 39.60
N GLY A 446 -3.76 3.16 40.10
CA GLY A 446 -4.71 4.25 40.33
C GLY A 446 -4.23 5.12 41.48
N VAL A 447 -4.31 6.44 41.32
CA VAL A 447 -4.00 7.43 42.37
C VAL A 447 -5.14 8.45 42.46
N ASN A 448 -5.26 9.17 43.57
CA ASN A 448 -6.31 10.18 43.72
C ASN A 448 -6.23 11.22 42.60
N GLY A 449 -7.28 11.25 41.76
CA GLY A 449 -7.35 12.15 40.61
C GLY A 449 -6.64 11.69 39.33
N GLY A 450 -6.17 10.43 39.23
CA GLY A 450 -5.59 9.92 37.98
C GLY A 450 -4.90 8.55 38.06
N PHE A 451 -3.89 8.37 37.21
CA PHE A 451 -3.07 7.17 37.11
C PHE A 451 -1.60 7.54 37.28
N LYS A 452 -0.87 6.72 38.04
CA LYS A 452 0.58 6.70 38.12
C LYS A 452 1.08 5.52 37.30
N CYS A 453 1.83 5.79 36.24
CA CYS A 453 2.50 4.78 35.43
C CYS A 453 3.99 4.78 35.76
N VAL A 454 4.54 3.59 35.94
CA VAL A 454 5.97 3.36 36.12
C VAL A 454 6.41 2.45 35.00
N VAL A 455 7.36 2.92 34.20
CA VAL A 455 7.93 2.19 33.08
C VAL A 455 9.40 1.92 33.36
N ALA A 456 9.92 0.78 32.93
CA ALA A 456 11.35 0.49 33.00
C ALA A 456 11.85 -0.17 31.71
N VAL A 457 13.08 0.18 31.32
CA VAL A 457 13.84 -0.41 30.21
C VAL A 457 15.28 -0.61 30.65
N SER A 458 16.02 -1.52 30.02
CA SER A 458 17.47 -1.63 30.21
C SER A 458 18.19 -0.98 29.04
N ALA A 459 19.27 -0.25 29.30
CA ALA A 459 20.11 0.39 28.29
C ALA A 459 21.58 0.29 28.72
N SER A 460 22.45 -0.27 27.88
CA SER A 460 23.89 -0.42 28.18
C SER A 460 24.17 -1.05 29.57
N GLY A 461 23.43 -2.10 29.93
CA GLY A 461 23.55 -2.79 31.22
C GLY A 461 22.97 -2.04 32.43
N ARG A 462 22.36 -0.86 32.24
CA ARG A 462 21.69 -0.08 33.31
C ARG A 462 20.18 -0.17 33.17
N ARG A 463 19.47 -0.45 34.27
CA ARG A 463 18.01 -0.37 34.32
C ARG A 463 17.58 1.08 34.53
N LEU A 464 16.92 1.65 33.53
CA LEU A 464 16.32 2.97 33.57
C LEU A 464 14.84 2.84 33.92
N GLN A 465 14.38 3.65 34.86
CA GLN A 465 12.99 3.71 35.27
C GLN A 465 12.46 5.12 35.02
N GLY A 466 11.18 5.27 34.71
CA GLY A 466 10.50 6.55 34.63
C GLY A 466 9.11 6.46 35.23
N VAL A 467 8.61 7.60 35.72
CA VAL A 467 7.36 7.72 36.46
C VAL A 467 6.55 8.87 35.86
N GLY A 468 5.34 8.56 35.41
CA GLY A 468 4.42 9.56 34.90
C GLY A 468 3.11 9.55 35.66
N VAL A 469 2.60 10.74 35.99
CA VAL A 469 1.30 10.91 36.64
C VAL A 469 0.41 11.77 35.76
N HIS A 470 -0.79 11.28 35.48
CA HIS A 470 -1.80 12.03 34.72
C HIS A 470 -3.22 11.51 34.97
N ARG A 471 -4.23 12.33 34.68
CA ARG A 471 -5.65 11.95 34.73
C ARG A 471 -6.01 10.79 33.79
N GLU A 472 -5.25 10.65 32.71
CA GLU A 472 -5.43 9.61 31.69
C GLU A 472 -4.26 8.61 31.72
N LYS A 473 -4.58 7.31 31.76
CA LYS A 473 -3.59 6.23 31.78
C LYS A 473 -2.58 6.33 30.64
N ARG A 474 -3.06 6.62 29.41
CA ARG A 474 -2.22 6.76 28.21
C ARG A 474 -1.18 7.86 28.37
N VAL A 475 -1.59 9.03 28.82
CA VAL A 475 -0.69 10.20 29.00
C VAL A 475 0.27 9.97 30.16
N ALA A 476 -0.16 9.33 31.25
CA ALA A 476 0.72 8.94 32.35
C ALA A 476 1.86 8.02 31.86
N LYS A 477 1.53 7.03 31.01
CA LYS A 477 2.53 6.16 30.38
C LYS A 477 3.51 6.94 29.49
N GLN A 478 2.99 7.83 28.64
CA GLN A 478 3.83 8.63 27.74
C GLN A 478 4.80 9.53 28.52
N LYS A 479 4.35 10.17 29.61
CA LYS A 479 5.22 10.95 30.50
C LYS A 479 6.31 10.11 31.15
N ALA A 480 5.99 8.89 31.61
CA ALA A 480 6.97 7.97 32.17
C ALA A 480 8.05 7.62 31.14
N MET A 481 7.68 7.46 29.87
CA MET A 481 8.59 7.19 28.77
C MET A 481 9.47 8.40 28.40
N VAL A 482 8.94 9.62 28.44
CA VAL A 482 9.74 10.86 28.29
C VAL A 482 10.83 10.90 29.35
N GLU A 483 10.50 10.61 30.60
CA GLU A 483 11.48 10.61 31.69
C GLU A 483 12.59 9.56 31.48
N ILE A 484 12.26 8.36 31.01
CA ILE A 484 13.27 7.34 30.66
C ILE A 484 14.23 7.87 29.60
N LEU A 485 13.70 8.45 28.52
CA LEU A 485 14.52 8.88 27.39
C LEU A 485 15.39 10.08 27.77
N CYS A 486 14.86 11.05 28.54
CA CYS A 486 15.67 12.13 29.09
C CYS A 486 16.78 11.62 30.01
N ARG A 487 16.51 10.60 30.84
CA ARG A 487 17.54 9.98 31.70
C ARG A 487 18.60 9.25 30.88
N HIS A 488 18.20 8.50 29.86
CA HIS A 488 19.13 7.83 28.94
C HIS A 488 20.08 8.84 28.29
N LEU A 489 19.52 9.95 27.81
CA LEU A 489 20.25 11.02 27.16
C LEU A 489 20.81 12.06 28.13
N SER A 490 20.76 11.86 29.45
CA SER A 490 21.23 12.86 30.43
C SER A 490 20.78 14.31 30.10
N LEU A 491 19.49 14.47 29.77
CA LEU A 491 18.87 15.74 29.41
C LEU A 491 18.08 16.29 30.59
N PRO A 492 17.97 17.63 30.73
CA PRO A 492 17.15 18.24 31.76
C PRO A 492 15.69 17.86 31.57
N ILE A 493 14.98 17.54 32.64
CA ILE A 493 13.54 17.26 32.60
C ILE A 493 12.82 18.55 32.97
N ASN A 494 12.51 19.38 31.97
CA ASN A 494 11.78 20.63 32.21
C ASN A 494 10.28 20.32 32.38
N SER A 495 9.80 20.54 33.61
CA SER A 495 8.41 20.50 34.10
C SER A 495 7.48 19.37 33.58
N LEU A 496 7.74 18.14 34.03
CA LEU A 496 6.74 17.05 33.93
C LEU A 496 5.60 17.15 34.98
N ASN A 497 5.78 17.97 36.02
CA ASN A 497 4.85 18.15 37.14
C ASN A 497 4.60 19.65 37.44
N PRO A 498 3.36 20.16 37.29
CA PRO A 498 2.90 21.24 38.13
C PRO A 498 2.75 20.71 39.56
N GLU A 499 3.12 21.52 40.54
CA GLU A 499 3.04 21.25 41.97
C GLU A 499 1.69 20.66 42.40
N ALA A 500 1.73 19.79 43.41
CA ALA A 500 0.52 19.28 44.07
C ALA A 500 -0.36 20.47 44.51
N PRO A 501 -1.67 20.48 44.21
CA PRO A 501 -2.50 21.61 44.57
C PRO A 501 -2.66 21.67 46.09
N THR A 502 -2.10 22.72 46.68
CA THR A 502 -2.50 23.25 47.97
C THR A 502 -3.99 23.56 47.96
N GLN A 503 -4.64 23.22 49.08
CA GLN A 503 -6.06 23.42 49.30
C GLN A 503 -6.39 24.92 49.23
N SER A 504 -7.02 25.34 48.15
CA SER A 504 -7.84 26.56 48.12
C SER A 504 -9.19 26.22 47.50
N SER A 505 -10.22 26.32 48.32
CA SER A 505 -11.63 26.15 47.96
C SER A 505 -12.05 27.18 46.92
N SER A 506 -12.15 26.76 45.66
CA SER A 506 -13.07 27.33 44.70
C SER A 506 -13.61 26.21 43.81
N SER A 507 -14.92 26.07 43.81
CA SER A 507 -15.67 25.02 43.14
C SER A 507 -15.31 24.97 41.65
N PRO A 508 -14.85 23.84 41.08
CA PRO A 508 -14.59 23.76 39.67
C PRO A 508 -15.92 23.67 38.91
N ALA A 509 -16.12 24.59 37.97
CA ALA A 509 -17.18 24.50 36.97
C ALA A 509 -17.13 23.12 36.26
N PRO A 510 -18.27 22.48 35.96
CA PRO A 510 -18.31 21.15 35.39
C PRO A 510 -17.69 21.12 33.98
N ARG A 511 -16.87 20.09 33.72
CA ARG A 511 -16.22 19.83 32.43
C ARG A 511 -17.25 19.68 31.31
N ALA A 512 -17.01 20.31 30.17
CA ALA A 512 -17.75 20.07 28.94
C ALA A 512 -17.36 18.70 28.37
N THR A 513 -18.12 17.66 28.70
CA THR A 513 -18.08 16.35 28.01
C THR A 513 -18.54 16.53 26.57
N ASP A 514 -17.87 15.92 25.59
CA ASP A 514 -18.29 15.96 24.18
C ASP A 514 -19.49 15.04 23.94
N TYR A 515 -20.66 15.44 24.44
CA TYR A 515 -21.90 14.70 24.32
C TYR A 515 -22.39 14.60 22.86
N LYS A 516 -21.99 15.55 22.00
CA LYS A 516 -22.28 15.50 20.57
C LYS A 516 -21.53 14.36 19.89
N GLY A 517 -20.22 14.24 20.15
CA GLY A 517 -19.41 13.11 19.68
C GLY A 517 -19.94 11.76 20.18
N ALA A 518 -20.32 11.69 21.46
CA ALA A 518 -20.87 10.47 22.04
C ALA A 518 -22.21 10.04 21.40
N LEU A 519 -23.11 10.98 21.06
CA LEU A 519 -24.38 10.70 20.40
C LEU A 519 -24.17 10.21 18.95
N ILE A 520 -23.21 10.79 18.22
CA ILE A 520 -22.83 10.34 16.87
C ILE A 520 -22.27 8.91 16.92
N GLU A 521 -21.39 8.63 17.88
CA GLU A 521 -20.81 7.30 18.03
C GLU A 521 -21.85 6.24 18.41
N LEU A 522 -22.84 6.60 19.24
CA LEU A 522 -23.97 5.74 19.57
C LEU A 522 -24.80 5.39 18.33
N CYS A 523 -25.15 6.38 17.50
CA CYS A 523 -25.90 6.16 16.27
C CYS A 523 -25.14 5.24 15.31
N ARG A 524 -23.82 5.45 15.17
CA ARG A 524 -22.95 4.59 14.36
C ARG A 524 -22.92 3.14 14.87
N LYS A 525 -22.74 2.95 16.18
CA LYS A 525 -22.72 1.62 16.83
C LYS A 525 -24.05 0.88 16.69
N ARG A 526 -25.18 1.60 16.71
CA ARG A 526 -26.52 1.02 16.57
C ARG A 526 -27.03 0.97 15.12
N GLY A 527 -26.22 1.41 14.15
CA GLY A 527 -26.59 1.44 12.73
C GLY A 527 -27.74 2.38 12.41
N TRP A 528 -27.96 3.41 13.24
CA TRP A 528 -28.96 4.47 13.05
C TRP A 528 -28.42 5.56 12.12
N ALA A 529 -29.32 6.36 11.55
CA ALA A 529 -28.92 7.57 10.84
C ALA A 529 -28.20 8.54 11.80
N ALA A 530 -27.33 9.41 11.27
CA ALA A 530 -26.63 10.40 12.08
C ALA A 530 -27.64 11.34 12.79
N PRO A 531 -27.35 11.80 14.01
CA PRO A 531 -28.26 12.67 14.75
C PRO A 531 -28.43 14.02 14.05
N HIS A 532 -29.67 14.48 13.90
CA HIS A 532 -29.98 15.82 13.42
C HIS A 532 -29.99 16.81 14.60
N LEU A 533 -29.21 17.90 14.48
CA LEU A 533 -29.13 18.97 15.49
C LEU A 533 -29.65 20.28 14.88
N HIS A 534 -30.75 20.80 15.41
CA HIS A 534 -31.32 22.09 15.03
C HIS A 534 -31.12 23.11 16.15
N VAL A 535 -30.60 24.30 15.84
CA VAL A 535 -30.35 25.35 16.84
C VAL A 535 -31.19 26.59 16.53
N ALA A 536 -31.91 27.09 17.54
CA ALA A 536 -32.64 28.35 17.49
C ALA A 536 -31.93 29.40 18.35
N MET A 537 -31.91 30.64 17.88
CA MET A 537 -31.33 31.80 18.58
C MET A 537 -32.44 32.79 18.91
N SER A 538 -32.46 33.30 20.15
CA SER A 538 -33.36 34.35 20.61
C SER A 538 -32.57 35.50 21.23
N GLY A 539 -33.10 36.73 21.12
CA GLY A 539 -32.47 37.94 21.67
C GLY A 539 -31.51 38.67 20.69
N PRO A 540 -31.05 39.88 21.07
CA PRO A 540 -30.14 40.68 20.25
C PRO A 540 -28.72 40.10 20.26
N SER A 541 -27.90 40.37 19.23
CA SER A 541 -26.59 39.73 19.02
C SER A 541 -25.58 39.88 20.18
N ASN A 542 -25.77 40.88 21.04
CA ASN A 542 -24.94 41.15 22.22
C ASN A 542 -25.46 40.48 23.51
N ALA A 543 -26.62 39.82 23.47
CA ALA A 543 -27.24 39.06 24.55
C ALA A 543 -28.03 37.85 24.00
N ALA A 544 -27.45 37.15 23.03
CA ALA A 544 -28.10 36.04 22.34
C ALA A 544 -28.17 34.78 23.22
N SER A 545 -29.35 34.18 23.27
CA SER A 545 -29.63 32.90 23.92
C SER A 545 -29.86 31.83 22.86
N PHE A 546 -29.35 30.62 23.08
CA PHE A 546 -29.42 29.51 22.13
C PHE A 546 -30.13 28.30 22.75
N THR A 547 -31.06 27.71 22.01
CA THR A 547 -31.62 26.39 22.30
C THR A 547 -31.30 25.44 21.15
N ALA A 548 -31.04 24.18 21.44
CA ALA A 548 -30.79 23.16 20.42
C ALA A 548 -31.72 21.97 20.62
N THR A 549 -32.20 21.36 19.54
CA THR A 549 -32.92 20.10 19.56
C THR A 549 -32.09 19.04 18.84
N ALA A 550 -31.78 17.95 19.54
CA ALA A 550 -31.14 16.76 18.99
C ALA A 550 -32.21 15.72 18.69
N THR A 551 -32.15 15.11 17.50
CA THR A 551 -33.10 14.08 17.05
C THR A 551 -32.36 12.88 16.48
N VAL A 552 -32.78 11.67 16.86
CA VAL A 552 -32.27 10.40 16.31
C VAL A 552 -33.41 9.54 15.77
N HIS A 553 -33.08 8.69 14.79
CA HIS A 553 -34.02 7.76 14.17
C HIS A 553 -33.56 6.31 14.40
N PRO A 554 -33.98 5.66 15.50
CA PRO A 554 -33.70 4.27 15.76
C PRO A 554 -34.25 3.36 14.65
N LYS A 555 -33.47 2.37 14.19
CA LYS A 555 -33.95 1.37 13.23
C LYS A 555 -35.03 0.50 13.88
N GLY A 556 -36.28 0.64 13.42
CA GLY A 556 -37.44 -0.11 13.91
C GLY A 556 -38.07 0.44 15.19
N GLY A 557 -37.82 1.71 15.54
CA GLY A 557 -38.46 2.40 16.68
C GLY A 557 -38.88 3.83 16.35
N ASP A 558 -39.59 4.46 17.28
CA ASP A 558 -40.07 5.83 17.14
C ASP A 558 -38.93 6.86 17.18
N VAL A 559 -39.17 8.04 16.58
CA VAL A 559 -38.22 9.15 16.55
C VAL A 559 -38.04 9.71 17.96
N GLU A 560 -36.79 9.79 18.41
CA GLU A 560 -36.44 10.28 19.75
C GLU A 560 -35.76 11.63 19.63
N SER A 561 -36.23 12.62 20.38
CA SER A 561 -35.65 13.97 20.39
C SER A 561 -35.60 14.59 21.79
N ALA A 562 -34.61 15.46 22.00
CA ALA A 562 -34.48 16.25 23.21
C ALA A 562 -34.00 17.67 22.90
N THR A 563 -34.58 18.64 23.59
CA THR A 563 -34.25 20.05 23.45
C THR A 563 -33.48 20.54 24.68
N SER A 564 -32.44 21.33 24.46
CA SER A 564 -31.66 21.94 25.54
C SER A 564 -32.44 23.08 26.21
N PRO A 565 -32.14 23.40 27.48
CA PRO A 565 -32.47 24.71 28.01
C PRO A 565 -31.73 25.83 27.25
N GLU A 566 -32.14 27.06 27.49
CA GLU A 566 -31.46 28.26 26.99
C GLU A 566 -30.00 28.32 27.46
N CYS A 567 -29.09 28.50 26.51
CA CYS A 567 -27.64 28.48 26.72
C CYS A 567 -26.97 29.71 26.11
N ALA A 568 -25.89 30.19 26.72
CA ALA A 568 -25.15 31.36 26.24
C ALA A 568 -24.39 31.14 24.91
N THR A 569 -24.20 29.89 24.47
CA THR A 569 -23.52 29.60 23.19
C THR A 569 -24.19 28.44 22.45
N LYS A 570 -24.13 28.48 21.11
CA LYS A 570 -24.57 27.39 20.22
C LYS A 570 -23.95 26.04 20.60
N LYS A 571 -22.65 26.01 20.92
CA LYS A 571 -21.94 24.76 21.27
C LYS A 571 -22.43 24.18 22.60
N ALA A 572 -22.74 25.03 23.58
CA ALA A 572 -23.31 24.60 24.86
C ALA A 572 -24.74 24.04 24.69
N ALA A 573 -25.57 24.69 23.86
CA ALA A 573 -26.91 24.21 23.53
C ALA A 573 -26.89 22.82 22.87
N GLU A 574 -26.04 22.63 21.84
CA GLU A 574 -25.90 21.33 21.16
C GLU A 574 -25.40 20.22 22.10
N ALA A 575 -24.43 20.52 22.98
CA ALA A 575 -23.93 19.58 23.96
C ALA A 575 -24.99 19.21 25.00
N ALA A 576 -25.76 20.18 25.49
CA ALA A 576 -26.84 19.96 26.46
C ALA A 576 -27.99 19.12 25.86
N ALA A 577 -28.43 19.42 24.64
CA ALA A 577 -29.45 18.64 23.93
C ALA A 577 -29.00 17.18 23.72
N SER A 578 -27.74 16.99 23.32
CA SER A 578 -27.15 15.67 23.12
C SER A 578 -27.02 14.87 24.42
N ALA A 579 -26.67 15.54 25.53
CA ALA A 579 -26.59 14.92 26.85
C ALA A 579 -27.95 14.40 27.33
N ILE A 580 -29.00 15.24 27.24
CA ILE A 580 -30.37 14.88 27.64
C ILE A 580 -30.88 13.69 26.82
N LEU A 581 -30.63 13.69 25.50
CA LEU A 581 -31.03 12.60 24.63
C LEU A 581 -30.29 11.29 24.93
N LEU A 582 -28.97 11.37 25.16
CA LEU A 582 -28.16 10.21 25.54
C LEU A 582 -28.64 9.56 26.83
N GLU A 583 -29.00 10.37 27.83
CA GLU A 583 -29.52 9.87 29.10
C GLU A 583 -30.88 9.19 28.93
N ARG A 584 -31.76 9.76 28.10
CA ARG A 584 -33.07 9.16 27.77
C ARG A 584 -32.93 7.83 27.02
N LEU A 585 -32.02 7.77 26.04
CA LEU A 585 -31.70 6.55 25.27
C LEU A 585 -30.97 5.48 26.10
N ALA A 586 -30.34 5.88 27.21
CA ALA A 586 -29.75 4.96 28.17
C ALA A 586 -30.80 4.37 29.12
N LYS A 587 -31.79 5.17 29.54
CA LYS A 587 -32.90 4.73 30.40
C LYS A 587 -33.89 3.78 29.70
N SER A 588 -34.06 3.89 28.38
CA SER A 588 -34.84 2.89 27.61
C SER A 588 -34.18 1.51 27.53
N ARG A 589 -32.93 1.38 28.00
CA ARG A 589 -32.10 0.16 27.95
C ARG A 589 -32.30 -0.76 29.16
N GLU A 590 -32.88 -0.28 30.26
CA GLU A 590 -33.08 -1.10 31.48
C GLU A 590 -34.29 -2.05 31.38
N ALA A 591 -35.14 -1.92 30.37
CA ALA A 591 -36.31 -2.78 30.18
C ALA A 591 -36.05 -4.06 29.35
N THR A 592 -34.85 -4.25 28.77
CA THR A 592 -34.57 -5.39 27.88
C THR A 592 -33.12 -5.86 28.03
N SER A 593 -32.84 -6.63 29.09
CA SER A 593 -31.57 -7.34 29.25
C SER A 593 -31.76 -8.86 29.35
N VAL A 594 -31.61 -9.56 28.22
CA VAL A 594 -31.22 -10.98 28.18
C VAL A 594 -30.29 -11.21 26.97
N SER A 595 -29.05 -11.59 27.27
CA SER A 595 -28.08 -12.42 26.52
C SER A 595 -28.27 -12.64 24.99
N SER A 596 -27.24 -12.34 24.18
CA SER A 596 -26.81 -13.27 23.12
C SER A 596 -25.36 -13.01 22.64
N SER A 597 -24.46 -13.92 23.00
CA SER A 597 -23.18 -14.13 22.31
C SER A 597 -23.41 -14.93 21.01
N ASN A 598 -22.64 -14.65 19.96
CA ASN A 598 -22.76 -15.27 18.64
C ASN A 598 -22.57 -16.81 18.69
N PRO A 599 -23.52 -17.63 18.18
CA PRO A 599 -23.44 -19.09 18.21
C PRO A 599 -22.22 -19.68 17.48
N VAL A 600 -21.69 -19.01 16.46
CA VAL A 600 -20.49 -19.46 15.74
C VAL A 600 -19.26 -19.35 16.64
N VAL A 601 -19.16 -18.28 17.43
CA VAL A 601 -18.07 -18.09 18.39
C VAL A 601 -18.15 -19.14 19.48
N GLN A 602 -19.35 -19.40 20.01
CA GLN A 602 -19.58 -20.44 21.01
C GLN A 602 -19.17 -21.84 20.52
N LEU A 603 -19.48 -22.18 19.26
CA LEU A 603 -19.12 -23.49 18.71
C LEU A 603 -17.61 -23.64 18.50
N ASN A 604 -16.92 -22.57 18.08
CA ASN A 604 -15.47 -22.58 17.94
C ASN A 604 -14.75 -22.66 19.30
N GLU A 605 -15.21 -21.90 20.30
CA GLU A 605 -14.68 -21.96 21.66
C GLU A 605 -14.89 -23.35 22.27
N MET A 606 -16.05 -23.98 22.04
CA MET A 606 -16.33 -25.35 22.46
C MET A 606 -15.39 -26.36 21.78
N ALA A 607 -15.16 -26.25 20.47
CA ALA A 607 -14.25 -27.14 19.75
C ALA A 607 -12.81 -27.01 20.28
N GLN A 608 -12.34 -25.78 20.50
CA GLN A 608 -11.00 -25.50 21.01
C GLN A 608 -10.82 -26.01 22.44
N LYS A 609 -11.81 -25.77 23.33
CA LYS A 609 -11.78 -26.23 24.72
C LYS A 609 -11.69 -27.75 24.83
N ASN A 610 -12.36 -28.47 23.93
CA ASN A 610 -12.41 -29.93 23.91
C ASN A 610 -11.37 -30.58 22.97
N ARG A 611 -10.44 -29.78 22.40
CA ARG A 611 -9.40 -30.24 21.46
C ARG A 611 -9.95 -31.01 20.25
N LEU A 612 -11.10 -30.59 19.74
CA LEU A 612 -11.74 -31.13 18.55
C LEU A 612 -11.25 -30.41 17.29
N ALA A 613 -11.40 -31.06 16.13
CA ALA A 613 -11.20 -30.39 14.85
C ALA A 613 -12.20 -29.22 14.67
N GLU A 614 -11.77 -28.17 13.99
CA GLU A 614 -12.62 -26.99 13.77
C GLU A 614 -13.90 -27.34 12.97
N PRO A 615 -15.04 -26.70 13.28
CA PRO A 615 -16.28 -26.91 12.53
C PRO A 615 -16.13 -26.45 11.08
N SER A 616 -16.53 -27.31 10.15
CA SER A 616 -16.56 -27.00 8.71
C SER A 616 -17.95 -26.53 8.28
N TYR A 617 -18.01 -25.64 7.28
CA TYR A 617 -19.25 -25.07 6.75
C TYR A 617 -19.25 -25.09 5.23
N ILE A 618 -20.25 -25.71 4.63
CA ILE A 618 -20.44 -25.77 3.18
C ILE A 618 -21.69 -24.96 2.82
N PHE A 619 -21.57 -24.08 1.83
CA PHE A 619 -22.68 -23.22 1.40
C PHE A 619 -23.15 -23.56 0.00
N THR A 620 -24.47 -23.62 -0.19
CA THR A 620 -25.11 -23.78 -1.50
C THR A 620 -26.15 -22.68 -1.68
N GLN A 621 -26.12 -21.98 -2.81
CA GLN A 621 -27.16 -20.98 -3.11
C GLN A 621 -28.36 -21.68 -3.74
N LEU A 622 -29.53 -21.55 -3.13
CA LEU A 622 -30.78 -22.19 -3.56
C LEU A 622 -31.63 -21.28 -4.45
N SER A 623 -31.58 -19.96 -4.23
CA SER A 623 -32.33 -18.97 -5.00
C SER A 623 -31.54 -17.66 -5.11
N ILE A 624 -31.74 -16.93 -6.21
CA ILE A 624 -31.13 -15.62 -6.48
C ILE A 624 -32.07 -14.48 -6.03
N ALA A 625 -33.39 -14.66 -6.09
CA ALA A 625 -34.38 -13.65 -5.71
C ALA A 625 -35.70 -14.28 -5.21
N PRO A 626 -36.03 -14.19 -3.90
CA PRO A 626 -35.17 -13.68 -2.83
C PRO A 626 -33.96 -14.60 -2.63
N PRO A 627 -32.78 -14.06 -2.26
CA PRO A 627 -31.59 -14.86 -2.07
C PRO A 627 -31.81 -15.87 -0.94
N GLN A 628 -31.53 -17.14 -1.19
CA GLN A 628 -31.55 -18.19 -0.18
C GLN A 628 -30.26 -18.98 -0.22
N PHE A 629 -29.64 -19.15 0.94
CA PHE A 629 -28.41 -19.91 1.12
C PHE A 629 -28.66 -21.05 2.09
N GLU A 630 -28.32 -22.24 1.66
CA GLU A 630 -28.17 -23.41 2.51
C GLU A 630 -26.76 -23.41 3.11
N CYS A 631 -26.66 -23.75 4.39
CA CYS A 631 -25.42 -23.98 5.10
C CYS A 631 -25.47 -25.38 5.74
N VAL A 632 -24.50 -26.22 5.40
CA VAL A 632 -24.26 -27.50 6.07
C VAL A 632 -23.03 -27.35 6.96
N ALA A 633 -23.24 -27.33 8.27
CA ALA A 633 -22.17 -27.33 9.27
C ALA A 633 -21.85 -28.76 9.70
N ARG A 634 -20.57 -29.07 9.92
CA ARG A 634 -20.12 -30.37 10.43
C ARG A 634 -19.00 -30.22 11.46
N ILE A 635 -19.06 -31.00 12.52
CA ILE A 635 -17.98 -31.14 13.51
C ILE A 635 -17.84 -32.62 13.92
N VAL A 636 -16.62 -33.06 14.18
CA VAL A 636 -16.35 -34.40 14.72
C VAL A 636 -16.23 -34.30 16.23
N VAL A 637 -17.07 -35.04 16.96
CA VAL A 637 -17.06 -35.13 18.43
C VAL A 637 -16.94 -36.61 18.78
N ASP A 638 -15.87 -37.00 19.50
CA ASP A 638 -15.63 -38.37 19.96
C ASP A 638 -15.77 -39.45 18.87
N GLY A 639 -15.30 -39.15 17.66
CA GLY A 639 -15.35 -40.05 16.49
C GLY A 639 -16.68 -40.04 15.73
N ASN A 640 -17.71 -39.35 16.23
CA ASN A 640 -19.00 -39.18 15.54
C ASN A 640 -19.06 -37.84 14.81
N VAL A 641 -19.60 -37.83 13.59
CA VAL A 641 -19.81 -36.60 12.82
C VAL A 641 -21.18 -36.03 13.17
N LEU A 642 -21.21 -34.91 13.88
CA LEU A 642 -22.42 -34.10 14.05
C LEU A 642 -22.57 -33.18 12.85
N SER A 643 -23.80 -33.05 12.36
CA SER A 643 -24.09 -32.16 11.23
C SER A 643 -25.45 -31.45 11.41
N ALA A 644 -25.50 -30.21 10.96
CA ALA A 644 -26.72 -29.40 10.92
C ALA A 644 -26.83 -28.74 9.55
N LYS A 645 -28.06 -28.67 9.03
CA LYS A 645 -28.36 -28.09 7.72
C LYS A 645 -29.47 -27.06 7.89
N THR A 646 -29.17 -25.82 7.54
CA THR A 646 -30.14 -24.70 7.66
C THR A 646 -30.18 -23.88 6.39
N VAL A 647 -31.30 -23.18 6.17
CA VAL A 647 -31.51 -22.29 5.03
C VAL A 647 -31.90 -20.90 5.54
N ALA A 648 -31.26 -19.86 5.03
CA ALA A 648 -31.60 -18.47 5.38
C ALA A 648 -31.37 -17.50 4.22
N GLY A 649 -31.89 -16.27 4.37
CA GLY A 649 -31.75 -15.20 3.38
C GLY A 649 -30.33 -14.65 3.18
N GLY A 650 -29.35 -15.10 3.98
CA GLY A 650 -27.95 -14.69 3.88
C GLY A 650 -27.01 -15.71 4.51
N LYS A 651 -25.81 -15.85 3.93
CA LYS A 651 -24.78 -16.81 4.38
C LYS A 651 -24.46 -16.70 5.87
N LYS A 652 -24.39 -15.48 6.41
CA LYS A 652 -24.13 -15.25 7.85
C LYS A 652 -25.21 -15.85 8.74
N VAL A 653 -26.48 -15.63 8.40
CA VAL A 653 -27.62 -16.12 9.20
C VAL A 653 -27.71 -17.64 9.11
N ALA A 654 -27.55 -18.22 7.90
CA ALA A 654 -27.51 -19.68 7.74
C ALA A 654 -26.35 -20.31 8.53
N LYS A 655 -25.19 -19.65 8.59
CA LYS A 655 -24.06 -20.11 9.40
C LYS A 655 -24.36 -20.09 10.90
N GLU A 656 -24.94 -18.99 11.40
CA GLU A 656 -25.29 -18.82 12.82
C GLU A 656 -26.36 -19.82 13.27
N LEU A 657 -27.38 -20.08 12.44
CA LEU A 657 -28.41 -21.08 12.71
C LEU A 657 -27.83 -22.51 12.73
N ALA A 658 -27.00 -22.87 11.75
CA ALA A 658 -26.37 -24.18 11.71
C ALA A 658 -25.42 -24.41 12.91
N ALA A 659 -24.70 -23.37 13.36
CA ALA A 659 -23.86 -23.45 14.55
C ALA A 659 -24.68 -23.61 15.84
N ALA A 660 -25.80 -22.90 15.96
CA ALA A 660 -26.71 -23.03 17.10
C ALA A 660 -27.33 -24.43 17.20
N GLU A 661 -27.67 -25.05 16.07
CA GLU A 661 -28.24 -26.39 16.02
C GLU A 661 -27.23 -27.47 16.43
N ILE A 662 -25.96 -27.37 15.99
CA ILE A 662 -24.88 -28.25 16.46
C ILE A 662 -24.65 -28.09 17.97
N LEU A 663 -24.61 -26.86 18.48
CA LEU A 663 -24.48 -26.61 19.93
C LEU A 663 -25.64 -27.22 20.73
N GLY A 664 -26.84 -27.26 20.14
CA GLY A 664 -28.00 -27.96 20.70
C GLY A 664 -27.81 -29.47 20.75
N GLN A 665 -27.32 -30.08 19.67
CA GLN A 665 -27.06 -31.52 19.60
C GLN A 665 -26.00 -31.97 20.62
N VAL A 666 -24.94 -31.19 20.82
CA VAL A 666 -23.88 -31.50 21.80
C VAL A 666 -24.42 -31.45 23.23
N LYS A 667 -25.28 -30.47 23.56
CA LYS A 667 -25.90 -30.37 24.90
C LYS A 667 -26.88 -31.50 25.22
N ILE A 668 -27.39 -32.20 24.22
CA ILE A 668 -28.30 -33.34 24.40
C ILE A 668 -27.51 -34.66 24.57
N ALA A 669 -26.27 -34.70 24.09
CA ALA A 669 -25.38 -35.87 24.17
C ALA A 669 -24.48 -35.90 25.42
N SER A 670 -24.31 -34.77 26.11
CA SER A 670 -23.62 -34.61 27.40
C SER A 670 -24.58 -34.73 28.59
#